data_AF-A0A4Q7DZP5-F1
#
_entry.id   AF-A0A4Q7DZP5-F1
#
_cell.length_a   1.000
_cell.length_b   1.000
_cell.length_c   1.000
_cell.angle_alpha   90.00
_cell.angle_beta   90.00
_cell.angle_gamma   90.00
#
_symmetry.space_group_name_H-M   'P 1'
#
loop_
_entity.id
_entity.type
_entity.pdbx_description
1 polymer ?
#
loop_
_entity_poly.entity_id
_entity_poly.type
_entity_poly.pdbx_seq_one_letter_code
_entity_poly.pdbx_strand_id
1 'polypeptide(L)'
;MRFLLCSLAVAVLAGCGGGSSESDNSSDQKINNNSAPVLVGEANWSISANTQSTKTFELNDKEGDAISVEAANTPAWLTLKHEDNALSLVANPSIFEVADYKIELTLSDATGSSKQTITIAVNEDPKFYPEENLTVSDQDLAGTWSSQSGDVLFYFGDDKQGLGHYQKDSFAFEWRNPDDIELITREVECIVHCSRQQLLPIEVVAKQDNKIAAKIHINEQEFDFVTLEKGDVKSLDYEYYSEDLLADDFYVSKLYTDKDKTSVVSGFLTVGYQDYLQQVSFYHSAKYDGEHYDVQSESPNVQNSDRPLVLMFENADTKELVSIQFEPQVTGAKIVAAKGDFVAMEYTYQFKMIQFPGMVTVSQDDVGRYPGLSDVLAPRTTHKIYRGIELIDLPAVAQGDIIFGLNPMLGANLSSGGSFYAVNTLMEITSGTSAVYNVTDRISGEQHSVDVSLRSNGRRLTYESSNYARTVEHARLYDGRHAFVSGFLDESEVPLYTARISGFPEQGEYTQNDYMKTFYVENVRLNNKLRHAVLEPQEDGRAIIYTGGLFGPNGRWQYEADNSMSFITPCYAETYAECLSAAGEKHVMNFKLLYKQQEGYWFMREHTHYRQDSNNEWNSRIYHNLQFMRLCDGVCYYTSN
;
A
#
# COMPACT_ATOMS: atom_id res chain seq x y z
N MET A 1 -23.33 15.73 34.04
CA MET A 1 -23.85 16.84 34.89
C MET A 1 -24.53 17.85 33.97
N ARG A 2 -25.81 18.17 34.24
CA ARG A 2 -26.64 19.29 33.75
C ARG A 2 -27.20 19.30 32.30
N PHE A 3 -28.52 19.04 32.25
CA PHE A 3 -29.61 19.76 31.55
C PHE A 3 -29.35 21.16 30.98
N LEU A 4 -29.96 21.48 29.82
CA LEU A 4 -31.14 22.38 29.61
C LEU A 4 -31.37 22.57 28.08
N LEU A 5 -32.54 22.24 27.51
CA LEU A 5 -33.78 23.04 27.34
C LEU A 5 -33.67 24.25 26.38
N CYS A 6 -34.45 24.23 25.30
CA CYS A 6 -35.16 25.42 24.81
C CYS A 6 -36.36 25.03 23.90
N SER A 7 -37.54 25.47 24.33
CA SER A 7 -38.84 25.39 23.64
C SER A 7 -39.27 26.79 23.17
N LEU A 8 -40.07 26.88 22.09
CA LEU A 8 -41.21 27.81 21.81
C LEU A 8 -41.46 27.85 20.28
N ALA A 9 -42.65 28.03 19.70
CA ALA A 9 -43.93 28.55 20.18
C ALA A 9 -45.11 28.03 19.31
N VAL A 10 -46.31 28.06 19.88
CA VAL A 10 -47.62 27.75 19.29
C VAL A 10 -48.38 29.05 19.00
N ALA A 11 -49.19 29.08 17.94
CA ALA A 11 -50.31 30.02 17.82
C ALA A 11 -51.58 29.29 17.34
N VAL A 12 -52.66 29.45 18.12
CA VAL A 12 -54.00 28.89 17.95
C VAL A 12 -54.90 29.95 17.32
N LEU A 13 -55.82 29.54 16.43
CA LEU A 13 -57.05 30.29 16.15
C LEU A 13 -58.24 29.33 16.28
N ALA A 14 -59.23 29.78 17.05
CA ALA A 14 -60.46 29.09 17.39
C ALA A 14 -61.59 29.40 16.40
N GLY A 15 -62.52 28.44 16.27
CA GLY A 15 -63.84 28.66 15.68
C GLY A 15 -64.75 27.48 16.03
N CYS A 16 -65.69 27.70 16.96
CA CYS A 16 -66.72 26.74 17.37
C CYS A 16 -68.09 27.25 16.86
N GLY A 17 -68.95 26.36 16.37
CA GLY A 17 -70.34 26.67 16.01
C GLY A 17 -71.02 25.49 15.31
N GLY A 18 -71.82 24.72 16.04
CA GLY A 18 -72.45 23.47 15.60
C GLY A 18 -73.82 23.58 14.93
N GLY A 19 -74.40 22.42 14.58
CA GLY A 19 -75.83 22.25 14.28
C GLY A 19 -76.19 21.15 13.28
N SER A 20 -76.32 19.90 13.75
CA SER A 20 -77.31 18.85 13.39
C SER A 20 -77.96 18.81 11.98
N SER A 21 -77.76 17.73 11.21
CA SER A 21 -78.76 16.63 11.02
C SER A 21 -78.33 15.66 9.89
N GLU A 22 -78.66 14.39 10.10
CA GLU A 22 -78.19 13.17 9.45
C GLU A 22 -78.52 13.02 7.95
N SER A 23 -77.62 12.39 7.20
CA SER A 23 -77.91 11.09 6.58
C SER A 23 -76.62 10.40 6.13
N ASP A 24 -76.45 9.18 6.62
CA ASP A 24 -75.39 8.22 6.37
C ASP A 24 -75.13 7.94 4.89
N ASN A 25 -73.84 7.98 4.51
CA ASN A 25 -73.24 6.86 3.78
C ASN A 25 -71.71 6.98 3.83
N SER A 26 -71.08 6.47 4.88
CA SER A 26 -69.64 6.20 4.87
C SER A 26 -69.42 4.80 5.40
N SER A 27 -69.04 3.93 4.49
CA SER A 27 -68.47 2.62 4.75
C SER A 27 -67.43 2.70 5.87
N ASP A 28 -67.72 2.03 6.98
CA ASP A 28 -66.79 1.80 8.08
C ASP A 28 -65.72 0.81 7.58
N GLN A 29 -64.74 1.31 6.83
CA GLN A 29 -63.49 0.60 6.60
C GLN A 29 -62.72 0.60 7.92
N LYS A 30 -62.99 -0.42 8.74
CA LYS A 30 -62.07 -0.81 9.81
C LYS A 30 -60.73 -1.11 9.14
N ILE A 31 -59.81 -0.14 9.17
CA ILE A 31 -58.42 -0.39 8.79
C ILE A 31 -57.88 -1.37 9.85
N ASN A 32 -57.80 -2.64 9.48
CA ASN A 32 -57.06 -3.63 10.25
C ASN A 32 -55.60 -3.22 10.20
N ASN A 33 -55.11 -2.60 11.27
CA ASN A 33 -53.72 -2.20 11.38
C ASN A 33 -52.90 -3.44 11.78
N ASN A 34 -52.31 -4.11 10.79
CA ASN A 34 -51.48 -5.30 10.97
C ASN A 34 -50.08 -4.94 11.44
N SER A 35 -49.49 -5.71 12.36
CA SER A 35 -48.12 -5.50 12.84
C SER A 35 -47.24 -6.66 12.37
N ALA A 36 -46.16 -6.40 11.63
CA ALA A 36 -45.29 -7.48 11.17
C ALA A 36 -44.69 -8.29 12.34
N PRO A 37 -44.47 -9.61 12.18
CA PRO A 37 -43.95 -10.45 13.25
C PRO A 37 -42.54 -10.05 13.67
N VAL A 38 -42.18 -10.31 14.93
CA VAL A 38 -40.86 -9.98 15.49
C VAL A 38 -40.21 -11.18 16.18
N LEU A 39 -38.87 -11.22 16.15
CA LEU A 39 -38.07 -12.14 16.93
C LEU A 39 -37.84 -11.55 18.33
N VAL A 40 -38.15 -12.32 19.37
CA VAL A 40 -37.99 -11.91 20.76
C VAL A 40 -36.74 -12.57 21.36
N GLY A 41 -35.87 -11.76 21.97
CA GLY A 41 -34.66 -12.19 22.66
C GLY A 41 -33.37 -11.59 22.09
N GLU A 42 -32.23 -11.95 22.69
CA GLU A 42 -30.92 -11.50 22.23
C GLU A 42 -30.47 -12.29 20.99
N ALA A 43 -30.34 -11.60 19.86
CA ALA A 43 -29.96 -12.19 18.58
C ALA A 43 -28.45 -12.47 18.42
N ASN A 44 -27.62 -12.18 19.44
CA ASN A 44 -26.23 -12.58 19.50
C ASN A 44 -26.10 -13.92 20.24
N TRP A 45 -25.29 -14.84 19.70
CA TRP A 45 -25.08 -16.17 20.29
C TRP A 45 -23.62 -16.58 20.18
N SER A 46 -22.94 -16.70 21.33
CA SER A 46 -21.57 -17.18 21.39
C SER A 46 -21.55 -18.68 21.72
N ILE A 47 -20.82 -19.47 20.92
CA ILE A 47 -20.67 -20.93 21.07
C ILE A 47 -19.22 -21.36 20.87
N SER A 48 -18.91 -22.59 21.24
CA SER A 48 -17.59 -23.20 21.06
C SER A 48 -17.60 -24.22 19.92
N ALA A 49 -16.54 -24.23 19.11
CA ALA A 49 -16.30 -25.25 18.11
C ALA A 49 -16.26 -26.67 18.72
N ASN A 50 -16.59 -27.67 17.91
CA ASN A 50 -16.68 -29.09 18.29
C ASN A 50 -17.67 -29.38 19.44
N THR A 51 -18.55 -28.44 19.77
CA THR A 51 -19.56 -28.59 20.82
C THR A 51 -20.95 -28.31 20.26
N GLN A 52 -21.81 -29.32 20.27
CA GLN A 52 -23.22 -29.12 19.89
C GLN A 52 -23.88 -28.16 20.87
N SER A 53 -24.50 -27.10 20.34
CA SER A 53 -25.19 -26.07 21.12
C SER A 53 -26.62 -25.86 20.58
N THR A 54 -27.55 -25.43 21.44
CA THR A 54 -28.93 -25.17 21.03
C THR A 54 -29.43 -23.86 21.63
N LYS A 55 -30.13 -23.07 20.82
CA LYS A 55 -30.78 -21.81 21.25
C LYS A 55 -32.18 -21.73 20.65
N THR A 56 -33.15 -21.31 21.44
CA THR A 56 -34.54 -21.14 21.00
C THR A 56 -34.94 -19.69 21.14
N PHE A 57 -35.60 -19.16 20.12
CA PHE A 57 -36.20 -17.84 20.08
C PHE A 57 -37.72 -17.95 20.08
N GLU A 58 -38.38 -16.99 20.71
CA GLU A 58 -39.82 -16.80 20.59
C GLU A 58 -40.09 -15.85 19.42
N LEU A 59 -41.08 -16.19 18.60
CA LEU A 59 -41.59 -15.36 17.51
C LEU A 59 -42.93 -14.81 17.97
N ASN A 60 -43.10 -13.49 17.90
CA ASN A 60 -44.32 -12.84 18.35
C ASN A 60 -44.99 -12.11 17.18
N ASP A 61 -46.21 -12.51 16.92
CA ASP A 61 -47.18 -11.77 16.13
C ASP A 61 -48.23 -11.17 17.08
N LYS A 62 -48.52 -9.88 16.94
CA LYS A 62 -49.38 -9.18 17.89
C LYS A 62 -50.85 -9.54 17.71
N GLU A 63 -51.23 -9.84 16.48
CA GLU A 63 -52.58 -10.21 16.09
C GLU A 63 -52.85 -11.72 16.29
N GLY A 64 -51.79 -12.50 16.55
CA GLY A 64 -51.83 -13.94 16.76
C GLY A 64 -51.87 -14.73 15.45
N ASP A 65 -51.49 -14.10 14.35
CA ASP A 65 -51.43 -14.69 13.03
C ASP A 65 -50.25 -15.67 12.90
N ALA A 66 -50.38 -16.64 12.00
CA ALA A 66 -49.37 -17.67 11.80
C ALA A 66 -48.11 -17.07 11.15
N ILE A 67 -46.97 -17.27 11.79
CA ILE A 67 -45.68 -16.74 11.34
C ILE A 67 -45.02 -17.76 10.40
N SER A 68 -44.46 -17.29 9.29
CA SER A 68 -43.55 -18.03 8.42
C SER A 68 -42.13 -17.48 8.56
N VAL A 69 -41.13 -18.35 8.45
CA VAL A 69 -39.71 -18.01 8.60
C VAL A 69 -38.94 -18.44 7.35
N GLU A 70 -38.30 -17.49 6.70
CA GLU A 70 -37.31 -17.74 5.65
C GLU A 70 -35.93 -17.34 6.16
N ALA A 71 -34.92 -18.20 5.94
CA ALA A 71 -33.56 -17.96 6.37
C ALA A 71 -32.61 -17.93 5.17
N ALA A 72 -31.69 -16.97 5.16
CA ALA A 72 -30.58 -16.88 4.22
C ALA A 72 -29.24 -16.94 4.97
N ASN A 73 -28.18 -17.31 4.24
CA ASN A 73 -26.81 -17.45 4.76
C ASN A 73 -26.67 -18.49 5.89
N THR A 74 -27.52 -19.53 5.90
CA THR A 74 -27.46 -20.60 6.90
C THR A 74 -26.24 -21.50 6.67
N PRO A 75 -25.30 -21.61 7.63
CA PRO A 75 -24.16 -22.52 7.51
C PRO A 75 -24.59 -23.99 7.55
N ALA A 76 -23.83 -24.88 6.89
CA ALA A 76 -24.17 -26.31 6.82
C ALA A 76 -24.19 -27.02 8.19
N TRP A 77 -23.44 -26.51 9.17
CA TRP A 77 -23.41 -27.01 10.55
C TRP A 77 -24.58 -26.52 11.42
N LEU A 78 -25.43 -25.63 10.91
CA LEU A 78 -26.56 -25.06 11.62
C LEU A 78 -27.90 -25.58 11.07
N THR A 79 -28.72 -26.15 11.94
CA THR A 79 -30.09 -26.53 11.63
C THR A 79 -31.09 -25.59 12.29
N LEU A 80 -32.01 -25.03 11.51
CA LEU A 80 -33.13 -24.23 12.01
C LEU A 80 -34.40 -25.09 11.99
N LYS A 81 -35.15 -25.07 13.09
CA LYS A 81 -36.46 -25.71 13.21
C LYS A 81 -37.47 -24.69 13.70
N HIS A 82 -38.49 -24.46 12.89
CA HIS A 82 -39.60 -23.56 13.23
C HIS A 82 -40.84 -24.41 13.49
N GLU A 83 -41.38 -24.30 14.71
CA GLU A 83 -42.60 -24.96 15.15
C GLU A 83 -43.44 -23.94 15.93
N ASP A 84 -44.68 -23.71 15.49
CA ASP A 84 -45.59 -22.70 16.03
C ASP A 84 -44.95 -21.30 16.11
N ASN A 85 -44.81 -20.76 17.33
CA ASN A 85 -44.18 -19.46 17.61
C ASN A 85 -42.76 -19.61 18.16
N ALA A 86 -42.09 -20.73 17.90
CA ALA A 86 -40.72 -21.00 18.36
C ALA A 86 -39.78 -21.32 17.21
N LEU A 87 -38.60 -20.69 17.22
CA LEU A 87 -37.50 -20.97 16.31
C LEU A 87 -36.32 -21.55 17.09
N SER A 88 -36.06 -22.86 16.91
CA SER A 88 -34.93 -23.56 17.52
C SER A 88 -33.76 -23.69 16.55
N LEU A 89 -32.58 -23.25 16.99
CA LEU A 89 -31.31 -23.39 16.30
C LEU A 89 -30.50 -24.49 16.97
N VAL A 90 -30.06 -25.48 16.20
CA VAL A 90 -29.11 -26.52 16.65
C VAL A 90 -27.82 -26.35 15.86
N ALA A 91 -26.76 -25.97 16.55
CA ALA A 91 -25.44 -25.71 15.98
C ALA A 91 -24.48 -26.86 16.31
N ASN A 92 -23.73 -27.33 15.32
CA ASN A 92 -22.65 -28.30 15.50
C ASN A 92 -21.40 -27.94 14.65
N PRO A 93 -20.79 -26.76 14.89
CA PRO A 93 -19.61 -26.34 14.14
C PRO A 93 -18.40 -27.21 14.49
N SER A 94 -17.51 -27.46 13.52
CA SER A 94 -16.18 -28.01 13.77
C SER A 94 -15.17 -26.89 14.04
N ILE A 95 -13.91 -27.27 14.25
CA ILE A 95 -12.81 -26.31 14.43
C ILE A 95 -12.54 -25.44 13.19
N PHE A 96 -12.91 -25.90 11.99
CA PHE A 96 -12.74 -25.15 10.75
C PHE A 96 -13.82 -24.07 10.53
N GLU A 97 -14.79 -23.97 11.45
CA GLU A 97 -15.85 -22.98 11.40
C GLU A 97 -15.74 -21.92 12.49
N VAL A 98 -14.58 -21.77 13.13
CA VAL A 98 -14.28 -20.65 14.04
C VAL A 98 -14.29 -19.33 13.24
N ALA A 99 -15.38 -18.57 13.39
CA ALA A 99 -15.64 -17.28 12.75
C ALA A 99 -16.96 -16.69 13.28
N ASP A 100 -17.27 -15.45 12.85
CA ASP A 100 -18.58 -14.83 13.03
C ASP A 100 -19.50 -15.09 11.83
N TYR A 101 -20.74 -15.52 12.11
CA TYR A 101 -21.76 -15.81 11.10
C TYR A 101 -22.99 -14.93 11.29
N LYS A 102 -23.49 -14.35 10.20
CA LYS A 102 -24.73 -13.57 10.19
C LYS A 102 -25.81 -14.30 9.40
N ILE A 103 -26.86 -14.73 10.09
CA ILE A 103 -28.01 -15.39 9.49
C ILE A 103 -29.11 -14.36 9.35
N GLU A 104 -29.61 -14.19 8.13
CA GLU A 104 -30.69 -13.26 7.84
C GLU A 104 -32.01 -14.01 7.87
N LEU A 105 -32.95 -13.53 8.68
CA LEU A 105 -34.30 -14.07 8.79
C LEU A 105 -35.31 -13.08 8.22
N THR A 106 -36.25 -13.58 7.44
CA THR A 106 -37.47 -12.86 7.06
C THR A 106 -38.65 -13.54 7.74
N LEU A 107 -39.32 -12.81 8.63
CA LEU A 107 -40.53 -13.27 9.31
C LEU A 107 -41.75 -12.65 8.63
N SER A 108 -42.79 -13.43 8.35
CA SER A 108 -44.03 -12.92 7.74
C SER A 108 -45.29 -13.58 8.27
N ASP A 109 -46.33 -12.77 8.48
CA ASP A 109 -47.72 -13.18 8.82
C ASP A 109 -48.64 -13.22 7.57
N ALA A 110 -48.06 -13.25 6.37
CA ALA A 110 -48.70 -13.08 5.06
C ALA A 110 -49.28 -11.68 4.73
N THR A 111 -49.40 -10.77 5.70
CA THR A 111 -49.92 -9.39 5.53
C THR A 111 -48.81 -8.35 5.67
N GLY A 112 -47.75 -8.65 6.42
CA GLY A 112 -46.54 -7.89 6.64
C GLY A 112 -45.33 -8.80 6.81
N SER A 113 -44.15 -8.19 6.80
CA SER A 113 -42.88 -8.90 6.98
C SER A 113 -41.85 -8.06 7.71
N SER A 114 -40.99 -8.68 8.51
CA SER A 114 -39.83 -8.04 9.13
C SER A 114 -38.54 -8.81 8.81
N LYS A 115 -37.41 -8.08 8.75
CA LYS A 115 -36.09 -8.67 8.61
C LYS A 115 -35.37 -8.63 9.95
N GLN A 116 -34.77 -9.75 10.34
CA GLN A 116 -34.00 -9.91 11.57
C GLN A 116 -32.63 -10.52 11.23
N THR A 117 -31.62 -10.23 12.04
CA THR A 117 -30.29 -10.82 11.88
C THR A 117 -29.88 -11.51 13.18
N ILE A 118 -29.51 -12.79 13.08
CA ILE A 118 -28.88 -13.52 14.18
C ILE A 118 -27.38 -13.56 13.92
N THR A 119 -26.60 -13.15 14.90
CA THR A 119 -25.13 -13.22 14.87
C THR A 119 -24.68 -14.39 15.74
N ILE A 120 -23.95 -15.35 15.16
CA ILE A 120 -23.34 -16.45 15.89
C ILE A 120 -21.82 -16.28 15.87
N ALA A 121 -21.22 -16.13 17.05
CA ALA A 121 -19.77 -16.12 17.24
C ALA A 121 -19.33 -17.55 17.60
N VAL A 122 -18.62 -18.22 16.68
CA VAL A 122 -18.03 -19.53 16.94
C VAL A 122 -16.59 -19.32 17.39
N ASN A 123 -16.29 -19.72 18.62
CA ASN A 123 -14.97 -19.58 19.21
C ASN A 123 -14.24 -20.92 19.20
N GLU A 124 -12.91 -20.88 19.14
CA GLU A 124 -12.08 -22.04 19.42
C GLU A 124 -12.29 -22.55 20.86
N ASP A 125 -11.93 -23.81 21.11
CA ASP A 125 -11.93 -24.37 22.45
C ASP A 125 -10.64 -25.18 22.66
N PRO A 126 -9.72 -24.68 23.51
CA PRO A 126 -8.39 -25.28 23.63
C PRO A 126 -8.40 -26.73 24.11
N LYS A 127 -9.49 -27.19 24.74
CA LYS A 127 -9.60 -28.58 25.21
C LYS A 127 -9.62 -29.61 24.08
N PHE A 128 -9.84 -29.17 22.84
CA PHE A 128 -9.86 -30.02 21.65
C PHE A 128 -8.61 -29.90 20.79
N TYR A 129 -7.59 -29.15 21.23
CA TYR A 129 -6.29 -29.16 20.56
C TYR A 129 -5.56 -30.49 20.78
N PRO A 130 -4.76 -30.93 19.80
CA PRO A 130 -3.92 -32.10 19.98
C PRO A 130 -2.87 -31.84 21.07
N GLU A 131 -2.45 -32.90 21.76
CA GLU A 131 -1.40 -32.81 22.81
C GLU A 131 -0.01 -32.53 22.22
N GLU A 132 0.18 -32.85 20.93
CA GLU A 132 1.41 -32.60 20.15
C GLU A 132 1.06 -31.77 18.91
N ASN A 133 1.96 -30.89 18.48
CA ASN A 133 1.76 -30.05 17.30
C ASN A 133 1.61 -30.92 16.04
N LEU A 134 0.69 -30.54 15.16
CA LEU A 134 0.45 -31.27 13.93
C LEU A 134 1.48 -30.85 12.87
N THR A 135 2.44 -31.72 12.56
CA THR A 135 3.39 -31.45 11.48
C THR A 135 2.71 -31.59 10.11
N VAL A 136 2.86 -30.56 9.27
CA VAL A 136 2.46 -30.59 7.86
C VAL A 136 3.71 -30.76 7.00
N SER A 137 3.73 -31.68 6.03
CA SER A 137 4.92 -31.86 5.19
C SER A 137 5.17 -30.64 4.29
N ASP A 138 6.42 -30.38 3.91
CA ASP A 138 6.76 -29.30 3.00
C ASP A 138 6.00 -29.37 1.66
N GLN A 139 5.82 -30.58 1.14
CA GLN A 139 5.06 -30.82 -0.08
C GLN A 139 3.58 -30.49 0.08
N ASP A 140 3.01 -30.76 1.26
CA ASP A 140 1.63 -30.40 1.57
C ASP A 140 1.49 -28.88 1.77
N LEU A 141 2.49 -28.20 2.32
CA LEU A 141 2.49 -26.75 2.52
C LEU A 141 2.68 -25.96 1.23
N ALA A 142 3.49 -26.44 0.29
CA ALA A 142 3.77 -25.74 -0.96
C ALA A 142 2.48 -25.30 -1.68
N GLY A 143 2.46 -24.05 -2.16
CA GLY A 143 1.32 -23.41 -2.81
C GLY A 143 0.64 -22.34 -1.96
N THR A 144 -0.56 -21.94 -2.38
CA THR A 144 -1.29 -20.81 -1.81
C THR A 144 -2.34 -21.25 -0.80
N TRP A 145 -2.35 -20.60 0.35
CA TRP A 145 -3.28 -20.80 1.46
C TRP A 145 -3.92 -19.47 1.81
N SER A 146 -5.23 -19.43 2.03
CA SER A 146 -5.91 -18.19 2.42
C SER A 146 -7.08 -18.43 3.38
N SER A 147 -7.38 -17.43 4.21
CA SER A 147 -8.61 -17.40 5.00
C SER A 147 -9.81 -17.13 4.09
N GLN A 148 -11.02 -17.45 4.56
CA GLN A 148 -12.24 -17.15 3.80
C GLN A 148 -12.40 -15.64 3.53
N SER A 149 -12.10 -14.78 4.51
CA SER A 149 -12.15 -13.32 4.36
C SER A 149 -11.10 -12.80 3.37
N GLY A 150 -9.93 -13.43 3.33
CA GLY A 150 -8.78 -13.00 2.52
C GLY A 150 -7.79 -12.11 3.26
N ASP A 151 -8.08 -11.75 4.52
CA ASP A 151 -7.17 -10.96 5.37
C ASP A 151 -5.88 -11.74 5.72
N VAL A 152 -5.88 -13.07 5.50
CA VAL A 152 -4.70 -13.91 5.60
C VAL A 152 -4.51 -14.66 4.30
N LEU A 153 -3.32 -14.53 3.71
CA LEU A 153 -2.90 -15.25 2.53
C LEU A 153 -1.40 -15.54 2.61
N PHE A 154 -1.01 -16.79 2.37
CA PHE A 154 0.38 -17.20 2.28
C PHE A 154 0.62 -17.99 1.00
N TYR A 155 1.66 -17.63 0.26
CA TYR A 155 2.21 -18.43 -0.82
C TYR A 155 3.54 -19.02 -0.38
N PHE A 156 3.59 -20.36 -0.26
CA PHE A 156 4.80 -21.11 0.07
C PHE A 156 5.43 -21.65 -1.21
N GLY A 157 6.56 -21.08 -1.62
CA GLY A 157 7.38 -21.55 -2.74
C GLY A 157 8.21 -22.79 -2.37
N ASP A 158 8.48 -23.63 -3.38
CA ASP A 158 9.29 -24.84 -3.24
C ASP A 158 10.76 -24.57 -2.87
N ASP A 159 11.23 -23.34 -3.09
CA ASP A 159 12.58 -22.84 -2.80
C ASP A 159 12.74 -22.31 -1.37
N LYS A 160 11.76 -22.56 -0.50
CA LYS A 160 11.70 -22.04 0.89
C LYS A 160 11.55 -20.52 0.98
N GLN A 161 11.19 -19.86 -0.12
CA GLN A 161 10.75 -18.48 -0.12
C GLN A 161 9.23 -18.41 -0.23
N GLY A 162 8.65 -17.27 0.12
CA GLY A 162 7.21 -17.08 0.02
C GLY A 162 6.80 -15.62 0.15
N LEU A 163 5.50 -15.40 -0.05
CA LEU A 163 4.85 -14.10 0.07
C LEU A 163 3.65 -14.23 1.00
N GLY A 164 3.48 -13.26 1.89
CA GLY A 164 2.42 -13.21 2.87
C GLY A 164 1.64 -11.91 2.79
N HIS A 165 0.34 -12.03 2.98
CA HIS A 165 -0.54 -10.94 3.39
C HIS A 165 -1.17 -11.37 4.71
N TYR A 166 -1.00 -10.56 5.75
CA TYR A 166 -1.56 -10.85 7.06
C TYR A 166 -2.07 -9.54 7.66
N GLN A 167 -3.37 -9.51 7.91
CA GLN A 167 -4.11 -8.33 8.34
C GLN A 167 -3.97 -7.18 7.33
N LYS A 168 -3.05 -6.23 7.54
CA LYS A 168 -2.81 -5.11 6.62
C LYS A 168 -1.45 -5.18 5.95
N ASP A 169 -0.56 -6.02 6.47
CA ASP A 169 0.84 -6.04 6.11
C ASP A 169 1.10 -7.06 5.01
N SER A 170 1.91 -6.64 4.05
CA SER A 170 2.43 -7.50 2.99
C SER A 170 3.91 -7.72 3.22
N PHE A 171 4.38 -8.96 3.12
CA PHE A 171 5.79 -9.28 3.34
C PHE A 171 6.25 -10.46 2.49
N ALA A 172 7.54 -10.49 2.20
CA ALA A 172 8.21 -11.69 1.74
C ALA A 172 8.72 -12.46 2.96
N PHE A 173 8.89 -13.78 2.83
CA PHE A 173 9.46 -14.58 3.91
C PHE A 173 10.34 -15.72 3.41
N GLU A 174 11.33 -16.09 4.22
CA GLU A 174 11.91 -17.44 4.19
C GLU A 174 11.13 -18.30 5.18
N TRP A 175 10.84 -19.55 4.84
CA TRP A 175 10.10 -20.44 5.74
C TRP A 175 10.86 -21.71 6.09
N ARG A 176 10.67 -22.15 7.34
CA ARG A 176 11.18 -23.41 7.88
C ARG A 176 10.02 -24.15 8.54
N ASN A 177 10.20 -25.45 8.67
CA ASN A 177 9.15 -26.34 9.16
C ASN A 177 9.75 -27.49 9.99
N PRO A 178 10.45 -27.18 11.10
CA PRO A 178 11.01 -28.21 11.98
C PRO A 178 9.93 -28.91 12.82
N ASP A 179 8.93 -28.15 13.29
CA ASP A 179 7.79 -28.61 14.09
C ASP A 179 6.57 -27.70 13.79
N ASP A 180 6.71 -26.42 14.13
CA ASP A 180 5.84 -25.33 13.68
C ASP A 180 6.38 -24.72 12.38
N ILE A 181 5.49 -24.08 11.63
CA ILE A 181 5.90 -23.34 10.44
C ILE A 181 6.45 -22.00 10.90
N GLU A 182 7.74 -21.79 10.72
CA GLU A 182 8.42 -20.55 11.10
C GLU A 182 8.61 -19.68 9.86
N LEU A 183 8.00 -18.50 9.85
CA LEU A 183 8.25 -17.50 8.82
C LEU A 183 9.27 -16.48 9.32
N ILE A 184 10.35 -16.29 8.58
CA ILE A 184 11.28 -15.18 8.75
C ILE A 184 10.87 -14.10 7.75
N THR A 185 10.07 -13.15 8.22
CA THR A 185 9.45 -12.12 7.37
C THR A 185 10.38 -10.95 7.11
N ARG A 186 10.17 -10.28 5.98
CA ARG A 186 10.82 -9.04 5.56
C ARG A 186 9.87 -8.25 4.66
N GLU A 187 10.06 -6.94 4.60
CA GLU A 187 9.39 -6.11 3.58
C GLU A 187 9.67 -6.66 2.16
N VAL A 188 8.63 -6.73 1.32
CA VAL A 188 8.64 -7.40 0.01
C VAL A 188 9.66 -6.78 -0.95
N GLU A 189 9.79 -5.46 -0.89
CA GLU A 189 10.55 -4.67 -1.86
C GLU A 189 11.83 -4.07 -1.27
N CYS A 190 12.08 -4.35 0.01
CA CYS A 190 13.29 -3.91 0.65
C CYS A 190 14.45 -4.83 0.29
N ILE A 191 15.55 -4.21 -0.13
CA ILE A 191 16.75 -4.92 -0.59
C ILE A 191 17.92 -4.74 0.37
N VAL A 192 17.99 -3.59 1.05
CA VAL A 192 19.03 -3.31 2.04
C VAL A 192 18.44 -2.54 3.21
N HIS A 193 18.86 -2.90 4.43
CA HIS A 193 18.43 -2.24 5.67
C HIS A 193 16.93 -2.33 5.94
N CYS A 194 16.34 -3.47 5.58
CA CYS A 194 14.95 -3.74 5.91
C CYS A 194 14.72 -3.62 7.40
N SER A 195 13.51 -3.23 7.77
CA SER A 195 13.02 -3.39 9.14
C SER A 195 13.39 -4.79 9.64
N ARG A 196 13.70 -4.89 10.94
CA ARG A 196 14.21 -6.13 11.54
C ARG A 196 13.33 -7.30 11.10
N GLN A 197 13.96 -8.37 10.61
CA GLN A 197 13.26 -9.61 10.32
C GLN A 197 12.42 -10.00 11.54
N GLN A 198 11.14 -10.30 11.30
CA GLN A 198 10.26 -10.77 12.34
C GLN A 198 10.03 -12.26 12.16
N LEU A 199 9.99 -12.97 13.28
CA LEU A 199 9.55 -14.35 13.30
C LEU A 199 8.04 -14.35 13.46
N LEU A 200 7.34 -15.03 12.56
CA LEU A 200 5.91 -15.27 12.62
C LEU A 200 5.68 -16.79 12.66
N PRO A 201 5.58 -17.38 13.86
CA PRO A 201 5.29 -18.80 14.02
C PRO A 201 3.83 -19.11 13.70
N ILE A 202 3.61 -20.20 12.97
CA ILE A 202 2.28 -20.74 12.67
C ILE A 202 2.20 -22.17 13.19
N GLU A 203 1.39 -22.36 14.23
CA GLU A 203 1.12 -23.65 14.85
C GLU A 203 -0.14 -24.24 14.23
N VAL A 204 -0.04 -25.41 13.58
CA VAL A 204 -1.20 -26.10 13.01
C VAL A 204 -1.83 -27.00 14.07
N VAL A 205 -3.12 -26.77 14.35
CA VAL A 205 -3.86 -27.54 15.37
C VAL A 205 -4.80 -28.58 14.78
N ALA A 206 -5.20 -28.42 13.51
CA ALA A 206 -6.01 -29.40 12.79
C ALA A 206 -5.76 -29.32 11.29
N LYS A 207 -5.88 -30.46 10.59
CA LYS A 207 -5.84 -30.56 9.13
C LYS A 207 -7.00 -31.42 8.64
N GLN A 208 -7.69 -30.96 7.61
CA GLN A 208 -8.73 -31.71 6.91
C GLN A 208 -8.63 -31.40 5.41
N ASP A 209 -8.26 -32.39 4.61
CA ASP A 209 -8.08 -32.24 3.16
C ASP A 209 -7.18 -31.03 2.80
N ASN A 210 -7.75 -30.01 2.16
CA ASN A 210 -7.09 -28.76 1.79
C ASN A 210 -7.26 -27.64 2.83
N LYS A 211 -7.69 -27.96 4.05
CA LYS A 211 -7.87 -26.98 5.14
C LYS A 211 -6.91 -27.25 6.29
N ILE A 212 -6.38 -26.19 6.85
CA ILE A 212 -5.70 -26.19 8.14
C ILE A 212 -6.34 -25.17 9.07
N ALA A 213 -6.50 -25.54 10.33
CA ALA A 213 -6.79 -24.60 11.41
C ALA A 213 -5.49 -24.35 12.14
N ALA A 214 -5.11 -23.08 12.29
CA ALA A 214 -3.80 -22.69 12.77
C ALA A 214 -3.87 -21.49 13.71
N LYS A 215 -2.90 -21.40 14.60
CA LYS A 215 -2.62 -20.21 15.41
C LYS A 215 -1.45 -19.48 14.80
N ILE A 216 -1.65 -18.21 14.45
CA ILE A 216 -0.58 -17.31 14.02
C ILE A 216 -0.16 -16.52 15.26
N HIS A 217 1.04 -16.81 15.77
CA HIS A 217 1.51 -16.24 17.03
C HIS A 217 2.04 -14.82 16.83
N ILE A 218 1.44 -13.85 17.53
CA ILE A 218 1.91 -12.46 17.60
C ILE A 218 3.03 -12.34 18.63
N ASN A 219 2.91 -13.10 19.73
CA ASN A 219 3.92 -13.28 20.77
C ASN A 219 3.65 -14.61 21.51
N GLU A 220 4.42 -14.91 22.56
CA GLU A 220 4.29 -16.18 23.31
C GLU A 220 2.91 -16.41 23.96
N GLN A 221 2.08 -15.37 24.12
CA GLN A 221 0.81 -15.43 24.83
C GLN A 221 -0.41 -15.08 23.96
N GLU A 222 -0.18 -14.53 22.78
CA GLU A 222 -1.21 -13.95 21.93
C GLU A 222 -1.09 -14.50 20.50
N PHE A 223 -2.20 -14.97 19.97
CA PHE A 223 -2.29 -15.52 18.63
C PHE A 223 -3.64 -15.18 17.98
N ASP A 224 -3.64 -15.13 16.65
CA ASP A 224 -4.86 -15.14 15.86
C ASP A 224 -5.18 -16.57 15.44
N PHE A 225 -6.41 -17.02 15.70
CA PHE A 225 -6.89 -18.31 15.24
C PHE A 225 -7.48 -18.18 13.84
N VAL A 226 -6.94 -18.94 12.88
CA VAL A 226 -7.35 -18.86 11.48
C VAL A 226 -7.61 -20.23 10.89
N THR A 227 -8.63 -20.29 10.03
CA THR A 227 -8.80 -21.42 9.10
C THR A 227 -8.27 -20.99 7.74
N LEU A 228 -7.27 -21.71 7.24
CA LEU A 228 -6.68 -21.50 5.93
C LEU A 228 -7.08 -22.64 5.00
N GLU A 229 -7.50 -22.28 3.79
CA GLU A 229 -7.84 -23.21 2.72
C GLU A 229 -6.82 -23.09 1.59
N LYS A 230 -6.30 -24.22 1.14
CA LYS A 230 -5.38 -24.35 0.01
C LYS A 230 -6.15 -24.23 -1.29
N GLY A 231 -5.67 -23.37 -2.18
CA GLY A 231 -6.25 -23.24 -3.52
C GLY A 231 -5.59 -22.20 -4.40
N ASP A 232 -5.84 -22.29 -5.70
CA ASP A 232 -5.43 -21.30 -6.69
C ASP A 232 -6.31 -20.05 -6.58
N VAL A 233 -6.00 -19.24 -5.59
CA VAL A 233 -6.63 -17.94 -5.38
C VAL A 233 -5.98 -16.97 -6.36
N LYS A 234 -6.57 -16.77 -7.55
CA LYS A 234 -6.02 -15.93 -8.63
C LYS A 234 -7.04 -14.93 -9.21
N SER A 235 -8.07 -14.59 -8.44
CA SER A 235 -9.10 -13.64 -8.87
C SER A 235 -8.62 -12.21 -8.66
N LEU A 236 -8.75 -11.38 -9.71
CA LEU A 236 -8.46 -9.96 -9.64
C LEU A 236 -9.75 -9.19 -9.36
N ASP A 237 -9.83 -8.53 -8.20
CA ASP A 237 -10.97 -7.72 -7.81
C ASP A 237 -10.84 -6.25 -8.29
N TYR A 238 -9.66 -5.86 -8.77
CA TYR A 238 -9.34 -4.53 -9.27
C TYR A 238 -8.80 -4.60 -10.70
N GLU A 239 -8.88 -3.48 -11.42
CA GLU A 239 -8.27 -3.34 -12.75
C GLU A 239 -6.84 -2.78 -12.67
N TYR A 240 -6.59 -1.91 -11.69
CA TYR A 240 -5.30 -1.25 -11.48
C TYR A 240 -4.71 -1.65 -10.13
N TYR A 241 -3.41 -1.84 -10.15
CA TYR A 241 -2.65 -2.30 -9.00
C TYR A 241 -1.34 -1.51 -8.89
N SER A 242 -1.05 -0.93 -7.72
CA SER A 242 0.21 -0.25 -7.44
C SER A 242 1.20 -1.18 -6.78
N GLU A 243 2.49 -0.86 -6.88
CA GLU A 243 3.53 -1.47 -6.04
C GLU A 243 3.24 -1.20 -4.56
N ASP A 244 3.56 -2.16 -3.69
CA ASP A 244 3.54 -1.98 -2.23
C ASP A 244 4.88 -1.34 -1.79
N LEU A 245 5.13 -0.13 -2.29
CA LEU A 245 6.40 0.60 -2.15
C LEU A 245 6.24 1.86 -1.30
N LEU A 246 7.17 2.07 -0.37
CA LEU A 246 7.29 3.31 0.42
C LEU A 246 8.11 4.38 -0.34
N ALA A 247 7.60 4.81 -1.49
CA ALA A 247 8.20 5.84 -2.34
C ALA A 247 7.17 6.89 -2.76
N ASP A 248 7.60 8.13 -3.01
CA ASP A 248 6.70 9.19 -3.48
C ASP A 248 6.24 8.95 -4.93
N ASP A 249 7.01 8.19 -5.71
CA ASP A 249 6.69 7.71 -7.04
C ASP A 249 6.83 6.18 -7.17
N PHE A 250 5.87 5.58 -7.86
CA PHE A 250 5.80 4.13 -8.04
C PHE A 250 5.03 3.80 -9.32
N TYR A 251 5.15 2.56 -9.79
CA TYR A 251 4.47 2.08 -10.97
C TYR A 251 3.06 1.57 -10.66
N VAL A 252 2.23 1.58 -11.70
CA VAL A 252 0.88 1.02 -11.69
C VAL A 252 0.79 -0.01 -12.79
N SER A 253 0.44 -1.23 -12.43
CA SER A 253 0.09 -2.28 -13.36
C SER A 253 -1.41 -2.26 -13.64
N LYS A 254 -1.77 -2.58 -14.87
CA LYS A 254 -3.15 -2.80 -15.29
C LYS A 254 -3.31 -4.28 -15.63
N LEU A 255 -4.02 -5.04 -14.81
CA LEU A 255 -4.01 -6.50 -14.88
C LEU A 255 -5.37 -7.07 -15.28
N TYR A 256 -5.35 -8.09 -16.13
CA TYR A 256 -6.52 -8.86 -16.54
C TYR A 256 -6.20 -10.35 -16.59
N THR A 257 -7.14 -11.18 -16.12
CA THR A 257 -7.15 -12.65 -16.32
C THR A 257 -8.01 -13.07 -17.52
N ASP A 258 -8.57 -12.10 -18.26
CA ASP A 258 -9.29 -12.30 -19.51
C ASP A 258 -8.28 -12.40 -20.67
N LYS A 259 -8.33 -13.50 -21.43
CA LYS A 259 -7.38 -13.80 -22.53
C LYS A 259 -7.51 -12.82 -23.69
N ASP A 260 -8.67 -12.18 -23.86
CA ASP A 260 -8.91 -11.24 -24.96
C ASP A 260 -8.36 -9.83 -24.64
N LYS A 261 -8.14 -9.52 -23.37
CA LYS A 261 -7.61 -8.23 -22.92
C LYS A 261 -6.08 -8.23 -22.88
N THR A 262 -5.49 -7.05 -22.99
CA THR A 262 -4.03 -6.86 -22.87
C THR A 262 -3.75 -6.17 -21.55
N SER A 263 -2.99 -6.85 -20.70
CA SER A 263 -2.48 -6.30 -19.45
C SER A 263 -1.26 -5.43 -19.71
N VAL A 264 -0.99 -4.54 -18.77
CA VAL A 264 0.28 -3.83 -18.65
C VAL A 264 0.89 -4.19 -17.30
N VAL A 265 2.02 -4.87 -17.34
CA VAL A 265 2.80 -5.22 -16.15
C VAL A 265 3.96 -4.24 -16.04
N SER A 266 4.09 -3.60 -14.88
CA SER A 266 5.14 -2.63 -14.64
C SER A 266 5.54 -2.58 -13.17
N GLY A 267 6.72 -2.05 -12.91
CA GLY A 267 7.29 -2.01 -11.56
C GLY A 267 8.80 -2.00 -11.55
N PHE A 268 9.35 -2.09 -10.34
CA PHE A 268 10.73 -2.43 -10.07
C PHE A 268 10.85 -3.90 -9.68
N LEU A 269 11.80 -4.62 -10.28
CA LEU A 269 12.18 -5.97 -9.89
C LEU A 269 13.55 -5.96 -9.25
N THR A 270 13.66 -6.66 -8.13
CA THR A 270 14.95 -7.07 -7.57
C THR A 270 15.53 -8.17 -8.45
N VAL A 271 16.66 -7.89 -9.09
CA VAL A 271 17.42 -8.86 -9.89
C VAL A 271 18.79 -9.05 -9.28
N GLY A 272 19.35 -10.26 -9.39
CA GLY A 272 20.64 -10.53 -8.81
C GLY A 272 21.40 -11.71 -9.42
N TYR A 273 22.71 -11.69 -9.22
CA TYR A 273 23.64 -12.76 -9.55
C TYR A 273 24.84 -12.71 -8.61
N GLN A 274 25.02 -13.74 -7.78
CA GLN A 274 26.06 -13.73 -6.72
C GLN A 274 25.92 -12.46 -5.86
N ASP A 275 26.98 -11.64 -5.77
CA ASP A 275 26.99 -10.39 -4.99
C ASP A 275 26.36 -9.20 -5.74
N TYR A 276 25.99 -9.37 -7.01
CA TYR A 276 25.27 -8.35 -7.77
C TYR A 276 23.78 -8.38 -7.40
N LEU A 277 23.25 -7.24 -6.96
CA LEU A 277 21.84 -7.06 -6.60
C LEU A 277 21.40 -5.64 -6.99
N GLN A 278 20.30 -5.54 -7.76
CA GLN A 278 19.83 -4.25 -8.29
C GLN A 278 18.30 -4.24 -8.45
N GLN A 279 17.69 -3.05 -8.28
CA GLN A 279 16.33 -2.81 -8.78
C GLN A 279 16.36 -2.37 -10.23
N VAL A 280 15.57 -3.03 -11.06
CA VAL A 280 15.36 -2.66 -12.45
C VAL A 280 13.90 -2.40 -12.70
N SER A 281 13.61 -1.21 -13.23
CA SER A 281 12.26 -0.88 -13.68
C SER A 281 11.93 -1.63 -14.96
N PHE A 282 10.69 -2.07 -15.09
CA PHE A 282 10.15 -2.67 -16.29
C PHE A 282 8.76 -2.13 -16.58
N TYR A 283 8.38 -2.19 -17.84
CA TYR A 283 7.05 -1.84 -18.32
C TYR A 283 6.80 -2.68 -19.55
N HIS A 284 5.82 -3.58 -19.53
CA HIS A 284 5.54 -4.44 -20.67
C HIS A 284 4.04 -4.62 -20.86
N SER A 285 3.63 -4.72 -22.12
CA SER A 285 2.33 -5.30 -22.44
C SER A 285 2.40 -6.81 -22.24
N ALA A 286 1.33 -7.42 -21.74
CA ALA A 286 1.28 -8.86 -21.52
C ALA A 286 -0.10 -9.46 -21.80
N LYS A 287 -0.12 -10.70 -22.32
CA LYS A 287 -1.34 -11.46 -22.58
C LYS A 287 -1.45 -12.63 -21.60
N TYR A 288 -2.61 -12.75 -20.94
CA TYR A 288 -2.85 -13.87 -20.02
C TYR A 288 -3.30 -15.11 -20.80
N ASP A 289 -2.64 -16.25 -20.60
CA ASP A 289 -2.94 -17.50 -21.30
C ASP A 289 -3.85 -18.46 -20.52
N GLY A 290 -4.22 -18.09 -19.29
CA GLY A 290 -4.95 -18.93 -18.34
C GLY A 290 -4.14 -19.25 -17.07
N GLU A 291 -2.81 -19.14 -17.15
CA GLU A 291 -1.90 -19.42 -16.05
C GLU A 291 -0.74 -18.42 -15.96
N HIS A 292 -0.20 -18.03 -17.12
CA HIS A 292 0.95 -17.13 -17.27
C HIS A 292 0.57 -15.89 -18.05
N TYR A 293 1.35 -14.84 -17.85
CA TYR A 293 1.42 -13.65 -18.68
C TYR A 293 2.57 -13.79 -19.67
N ASP A 294 2.23 -13.87 -20.95
CA ASP A 294 3.18 -13.77 -22.06
C ASP A 294 3.61 -12.30 -22.20
N VAL A 295 4.85 -12.01 -21.80
CA VAL A 295 5.41 -10.66 -21.73
C VAL A 295 5.94 -10.27 -23.11
N GLN A 296 5.30 -9.27 -23.72
CA GLN A 296 5.65 -8.82 -25.06
C GLN A 296 6.90 -7.93 -25.00
N SER A 297 7.94 -8.33 -25.73
CA SER A 297 9.30 -7.80 -25.61
C SER A 297 9.54 -6.40 -26.20
N GLU A 298 8.49 -5.64 -26.52
CA GLU A 298 8.62 -4.28 -27.05
C GLU A 298 8.18 -3.27 -25.99
N SER A 299 9.14 -2.82 -25.18
CA SER A 299 8.95 -1.62 -24.36
C SER A 299 9.86 -0.50 -24.85
N PRO A 300 9.37 0.74 -24.95
CA PRO A 300 10.20 1.87 -25.32
C PRO A 300 11.20 2.18 -24.21
N ASN A 301 12.46 1.76 -24.37
CA ASN A 301 13.65 2.24 -23.64
C ASN A 301 13.36 2.66 -22.18
N VAL A 302 12.95 1.73 -21.32
CA VAL A 302 13.00 1.98 -19.88
C VAL A 302 14.47 1.87 -19.49
N GLN A 303 15.01 2.98 -18.96
CA GLN A 303 16.43 3.27 -18.78
C GLN A 303 17.30 2.04 -18.43
N ASN A 304 18.42 1.91 -19.16
CA ASN A 304 19.58 1.10 -18.79
C ASN A 304 19.77 1.18 -17.27
N SER A 305 19.90 0.03 -16.62
CA SER A 305 20.31 0.02 -15.23
C SER A 305 21.56 0.91 -15.09
N ASP A 306 21.58 1.84 -14.12
CA ASP A 306 22.68 2.83 -14.02
C ASP A 306 24.06 2.16 -13.92
N ARG A 307 24.09 0.87 -13.57
CA ARG A 307 25.25 0.00 -13.61
C ARG A 307 24.87 -1.42 -14.06
N PRO A 308 25.17 -1.80 -15.30
CA PRO A 308 24.96 -3.15 -15.80
C PRO A 308 25.78 -4.17 -14.99
N LEU A 309 25.36 -5.45 -14.99
CA LEU A 309 26.21 -6.53 -14.51
C LEU A 309 27.39 -6.69 -15.46
N VAL A 310 28.62 -6.61 -14.96
CA VAL A 310 29.84 -6.81 -15.76
C VAL A 310 30.65 -7.93 -15.12
N LEU A 311 30.94 -8.97 -15.90
CA LEU A 311 31.73 -10.12 -15.45
C LEU A 311 32.87 -10.37 -16.43
N MET A 312 33.96 -10.97 -15.92
CA MET A 312 35.09 -11.39 -16.74
C MET A 312 35.05 -12.90 -16.93
N PHE A 313 35.29 -13.35 -18.17
CA PHE A 313 35.35 -14.77 -18.52
C PHE A 313 36.64 -15.07 -19.26
N GLU A 314 37.21 -16.25 -19.00
CA GLU A 314 38.32 -16.77 -19.78
C GLU A 314 37.78 -17.72 -20.87
N ASN A 315 38.18 -17.49 -22.11
CA ASN A 315 37.89 -18.42 -23.19
C ASN A 315 38.69 -19.73 -22.97
N ALA A 316 37.99 -20.87 -22.93
CA ALA A 316 38.58 -22.17 -22.65
C ALA A 316 39.64 -22.59 -23.68
N ASP A 317 39.45 -22.20 -24.95
CA ASP A 317 40.31 -22.56 -26.07
C ASP A 317 41.51 -21.60 -26.19
N THR A 318 41.27 -20.28 -26.14
CA THR A 318 42.31 -19.27 -26.42
C THR A 318 43.02 -18.74 -25.18
N LYS A 319 42.45 -18.96 -23.98
CA LYS A 319 42.89 -18.37 -22.70
C LYS A 319 42.80 -16.84 -22.64
N GLU A 320 42.04 -16.24 -23.56
CA GLU A 320 41.80 -14.80 -23.57
C GLU A 320 40.72 -14.43 -22.56
N LEU A 321 40.97 -13.38 -21.78
CA LEU A 321 39.98 -12.80 -20.88
C LEU A 321 39.11 -11.78 -21.63
N VAL A 322 37.80 -11.94 -21.51
CA VAL A 322 36.81 -11.03 -22.08
C VAL A 322 35.94 -10.46 -20.96
N SER A 323 35.65 -9.16 -21.03
CA SER A 323 34.65 -8.53 -20.18
C SER A 323 33.32 -8.54 -20.93
N ILE A 324 32.29 -9.12 -20.31
CA ILE A 324 30.95 -9.21 -20.87
C ILE A 324 30.02 -8.43 -19.96
N GLN A 325 29.18 -7.60 -20.57
CA GLN A 325 28.16 -6.82 -19.90
C GLN A 325 26.79 -7.46 -20.11
N PHE A 326 25.94 -7.39 -19.10
CA PHE A 326 24.61 -7.97 -19.09
C PHE A 326 23.55 -6.98 -18.63
N GLU A 327 22.36 -7.11 -19.23
CA GLU A 327 21.13 -6.45 -18.79
C GLU A 327 20.06 -7.51 -18.47
N PRO A 328 19.34 -7.37 -17.36
CA PRO A 328 18.21 -8.23 -17.05
C PRO A 328 17.04 -7.92 -18.00
N GLN A 329 16.36 -8.96 -18.45
CA GLN A 329 15.12 -8.84 -19.22
C GLN A 329 14.05 -9.72 -18.63
N VAL A 330 12.86 -9.15 -18.41
CA VAL A 330 11.67 -9.89 -18.01
C VAL A 330 11.20 -10.72 -19.20
N THR A 331 11.00 -12.01 -18.97
CA THR A 331 10.65 -13.00 -20.00
C THR A 331 9.31 -13.68 -19.74
N GLY A 332 8.78 -13.58 -18.52
CA GLY A 332 7.48 -14.11 -18.16
C GLY A 332 7.02 -13.57 -16.81
N ALA A 333 5.72 -13.64 -16.56
CA ALA A 333 5.14 -13.36 -15.25
C ALA A 333 3.96 -14.31 -15.00
N LYS A 334 3.62 -14.57 -13.73
CA LYS A 334 2.41 -15.33 -13.37
C LYS A 334 1.86 -14.84 -12.04
N ILE A 335 0.54 -14.91 -11.86
CA ILE A 335 -0.08 -14.70 -10.55
C ILE A 335 0.12 -15.97 -9.73
N VAL A 336 0.81 -15.84 -8.60
CA VAL A 336 0.95 -16.94 -7.63
C VAL A 336 -0.18 -16.91 -6.61
N ALA A 337 -0.66 -15.71 -6.25
CA ALA A 337 -1.84 -15.53 -5.42
C ALA A 337 -2.49 -14.16 -5.67
N ALA A 338 -3.82 -14.06 -5.62
CA ALA A 338 -4.58 -12.82 -5.75
C ALA A 338 -5.94 -12.93 -5.06
N LYS A 339 -6.18 -12.07 -4.06
CA LYS A 339 -7.44 -11.98 -3.33
C LYS A 339 -7.65 -10.56 -2.80
N GLY A 340 -8.85 -10.00 -2.98
CA GLY A 340 -9.09 -8.63 -2.58
C GLY A 340 -8.19 -7.67 -3.36
N ASP A 341 -7.56 -6.77 -2.64
CA ASP A 341 -6.59 -5.84 -3.20
C ASP A 341 -5.19 -6.47 -3.34
N PHE A 342 -4.88 -7.58 -2.66
CA PHE A 342 -3.56 -8.19 -2.70
C PHE A 342 -3.34 -9.06 -3.95
N VAL A 343 -2.23 -8.83 -4.67
CA VAL A 343 -1.76 -9.67 -5.79
C VAL A 343 -0.27 -9.95 -5.66
N ALA A 344 0.08 -11.21 -5.50
CA ALA A 344 1.42 -11.73 -5.58
C ALA A 344 1.73 -12.23 -6.99
N MET A 345 2.83 -11.73 -7.56
CA MET A 345 3.33 -12.13 -8.88
C MET A 345 4.73 -12.71 -8.77
N GLU A 346 4.96 -13.79 -9.51
CA GLU A 346 6.30 -14.28 -9.82
C GLU A 346 6.69 -13.79 -11.22
N TYR A 347 7.89 -13.24 -11.33
CA TYR A 347 8.49 -12.80 -12.59
C TYR A 347 9.68 -13.68 -12.93
N THR A 348 9.75 -14.15 -14.17
CA THR A 348 10.95 -14.80 -14.72
C THR A 348 11.77 -13.78 -15.49
N TYR A 349 13.04 -13.64 -15.15
CA TYR A 349 14.00 -12.79 -15.87
C TYR A 349 15.25 -13.55 -16.29
N GLN A 350 15.91 -13.05 -17.32
CA GLN A 350 17.18 -13.57 -17.82
C GLN A 350 18.15 -12.42 -18.05
N PHE A 351 19.42 -12.60 -17.69
CA PHE A 351 20.48 -11.70 -18.11
C PHE A 351 20.78 -11.93 -19.58
N LYS A 352 20.71 -10.88 -20.39
CA LYS A 352 21.12 -10.89 -21.80
C LYS A 352 22.41 -10.12 -21.97
N MET A 353 23.30 -10.68 -22.79
CA MET A 353 24.53 -10.01 -23.18
C MET A 353 24.20 -8.75 -23.99
N ILE A 354 24.83 -7.64 -23.64
CA ILE A 354 24.68 -6.37 -24.35
C ILE A 354 26.00 -5.96 -24.99
N GLN A 355 25.90 -5.50 -26.23
CA GLN A 355 27.06 -5.10 -27.02
C GLN A 355 27.30 -3.60 -26.83
N PHE A 356 28.48 -3.26 -26.31
CA PHE A 356 28.97 -1.89 -26.26
C PHE A 356 30.11 -1.69 -27.26
N PRO A 357 30.18 -0.53 -27.95
CA PRO A 357 31.30 -0.21 -28.82
C PRO A 357 32.64 -0.37 -28.08
N GLY A 358 33.51 -1.25 -28.59
CA GLY A 358 34.83 -1.52 -27.99
C GLY A 358 34.91 -2.73 -27.06
N MET A 359 33.81 -3.48 -26.84
CA MET A 359 33.84 -4.77 -26.12
C MET A 359 33.86 -5.97 -27.08
N VAL A 360 34.41 -7.09 -26.60
CA VAL A 360 34.43 -8.36 -27.34
C VAL A 360 33.01 -8.89 -27.45
N THR A 361 32.59 -9.23 -28.67
CA THR A 361 31.27 -9.84 -28.92
C THR A 361 31.36 -11.34 -28.78
N VAL A 362 30.58 -11.91 -27.86
CA VAL A 362 30.40 -13.37 -27.74
C VAL A 362 29.11 -13.75 -28.45
N SER A 363 29.21 -14.64 -29.45
CA SER A 363 28.04 -15.18 -30.13
C SER A 363 27.35 -16.24 -29.26
N GLN A 364 26.06 -16.51 -29.50
CA GLN A 364 25.35 -17.56 -28.75
C GLN A 364 25.99 -18.94 -28.92
N ASP A 365 26.54 -19.24 -30.10
CA ASP A 365 27.21 -20.52 -30.40
C ASP A 365 28.52 -20.68 -29.61
N ASP A 366 29.12 -19.57 -29.17
CA ASP A 366 30.39 -19.56 -28.43
C ASP A 366 30.23 -19.64 -26.92
N VAL A 367 29.00 -19.62 -26.38
CA VAL A 367 28.76 -19.58 -24.91
C VAL A 367 29.46 -20.74 -24.20
N GLY A 368 29.46 -21.94 -24.78
CA GLY A 368 30.12 -23.12 -24.21
C GLY A 368 31.64 -23.01 -24.08
N ARG A 369 32.28 -22.04 -24.77
CA ARG A 369 33.72 -21.76 -24.65
C ARG A 369 34.07 -20.92 -23.43
N TYR A 370 33.08 -20.39 -22.71
CA TYR A 370 33.28 -19.53 -21.54
C TYR A 370 32.67 -20.20 -20.31
N PRO A 371 33.47 -20.93 -19.50
CA PRO A 371 32.97 -21.59 -18.29
C PRO A 371 32.21 -20.63 -17.37
N GLY A 372 31.02 -21.03 -16.93
CA GLY A 372 30.14 -20.22 -16.08
C GLY A 372 29.24 -19.22 -16.83
N LEU A 373 29.47 -18.93 -18.11
CA LEU A 373 28.63 -17.98 -18.85
C LEU A 373 27.18 -18.48 -18.99
N SER A 374 26.99 -19.79 -19.20
CA SER A 374 25.64 -20.39 -19.27
C SER A 374 24.85 -20.25 -17.97
N ASP A 375 25.54 -20.24 -16.82
CA ASP A 375 24.91 -20.02 -15.51
C ASP A 375 24.38 -18.59 -15.40
N VAL A 376 25.16 -17.59 -15.84
CA VAL A 376 24.70 -16.19 -15.88
C VAL A 376 23.46 -16.02 -16.75
N LEU A 377 23.42 -16.67 -17.91
CA LEU A 377 22.30 -16.59 -18.87
C LEU A 377 21.07 -17.40 -18.45
N ALA A 378 21.15 -18.23 -17.41
CA ALA A 378 20.03 -19.03 -16.94
C ALA A 378 18.84 -18.15 -16.48
N PRO A 379 17.59 -18.58 -16.73
CA PRO A 379 16.43 -17.91 -16.15
C PRO A 379 16.46 -17.95 -14.63
N ARG A 380 15.97 -16.87 -14.03
CA ARG A 380 15.79 -16.69 -12.59
C ARG A 380 14.40 -16.18 -12.32
N THR A 381 13.91 -16.45 -11.13
CA THR A 381 12.63 -15.93 -10.65
C THR A 381 12.85 -14.86 -9.59
N THR A 382 11.91 -13.93 -9.52
CA THR A 382 11.76 -13.00 -8.40
C THR A 382 10.28 -12.80 -8.14
N HIS A 383 9.93 -12.39 -6.93
CA HIS A 383 8.56 -12.19 -6.52
C HIS A 383 8.28 -10.70 -6.28
N LYS A 384 7.02 -10.31 -6.44
CA LYS A 384 6.56 -8.95 -6.20
C LYS A 384 5.11 -8.96 -5.72
N ILE A 385 4.76 -8.01 -4.87
CA ILE A 385 3.39 -7.78 -4.43
C ILE A 385 2.89 -6.49 -5.02
N TYR A 386 1.63 -6.52 -5.44
CA TYR A 386 0.86 -5.37 -5.84
C TYR A 386 -0.40 -5.28 -5.00
N ARG A 387 -0.89 -4.04 -4.86
CA ARG A 387 -2.09 -3.70 -4.11
C ARG A 387 -3.09 -2.97 -5.00
N GLY A 388 -4.34 -3.40 -4.96
CA GLY A 388 -5.43 -2.85 -5.73
C GLY A 388 -5.63 -1.38 -5.40
N ILE A 389 -5.82 -0.56 -6.44
CA ILE A 389 -6.10 0.86 -6.27
C ILE A 389 -7.46 1.21 -6.88
N GLU A 390 -8.15 2.13 -6.23
CA GLU A 390 -9.45 2.61 -6.69
C GLU A 390 -9.26 3.96 -7.37
N LEU A 391 -9.66 4.07 -8.64
CA LEU A 391 -9.72 5.37 -9.30
C LEU A 391 -10.91 6.16 -8.77
N ILE A 392 -10.66 7.39 -8.33
CA ILE A 392 -11.67 8.26 -7.71
C ILE A 392 -11.94 9.50 -8.57
N ASP A 393 -13.08 10.13 -8.34
CA ASP A 393 -13.41 11.43 -8.94
C ASP A 393 -12.44 12.52 -8.47
N LEU A 394 -12.35 13.60 -9.26
CA LEU A 394 -11.57 14.78 -8.88
C LEU A 394 -12.05 15.30 -7.52
N PRO A 395 -11.16 15.42 -6.52
CA PRO A 395 -11.49 16.04 -5.26
C PRO A 395 -11.99 17.47 -5.50
N ALA A 396 -13.04 17.88 -4.79
CA ALA A 396 -13.45 19.27 -4.80
C ALA A 396 -12.33 20.12 -4.19
N VAL A 397 -11.90 21.16 -4.91
CA VAL A 397 -10.88 22.11 -4.45
C VAL A 397 -11.49 23.51 -4.35
N ALA A 398 -11.20 24.19 -3.26
CA ALA A 398 -11.60 25.56 -2.96
C ALA A 398 -10.38 26.49 -2.97
N GLN A 399 -10.65 27.78 -3.17
CA GLN A 399 -9.61 28.81 -3.02
C GLN A 399 -9.04 28.78 -1.60
N GLY A 400 -7.72 28.79 -1.50
CA GLY A 400 -6.96 28.69 -0.25
C GLY A 400 -6.58 27.25 0.13
N ASP A 401 -7.07 26.24 -0.59
CA ASP A 401 -6.66 24.86 -0.35
C ASP A 401 -5.19 24.67 -0.70
N ILE A 402 -4.46 23.93 0.14
CA ILE A 402 -3.11 23.46 -0.16
C ILE A 402 -3.21 22.01 -0.59
N ILE A 403 -2.86 21.73 -1.83
CA ILE A 403 -2.90 20.38 -2.41
C ILE A 403 -1.53 19.97 -2.92
N PHE A 404 -1.33 18.67 -3.11
CA PHE A 404 -0.17 18.20 -3.87
C PHE A 404 -0.31 18.58 -5.35
N GLY A 405 0.81 18.82 -6.01
CA GLY A 405 0.90 19.13 -7.43
C GLY A 405 1.70 18.07 -8.21
N LEU A 406 1.61 18.13 -9.54
CA LEU A 406 2.13 17.10 -10.45
C LEU A 406 3.61 17.25 -10.85
N ASN A 407 4.20 16.17 -11.39
CA ASN A 407 5.52 16.12 -12.05
C ASN A 407 5.40 15.44 -13.46
N PRO A 408 6.19 15.79 -14.52
CA PRO A 408 7.61 16.22 -14.56
C PRO A 408 8.05 17.47 -13.79
N MET A 409 9.27 17.37 -13.26
CA MET A 409 10.06 18.42 -12.60
C MET A 409 9.73 19.84 -13.12
N LEU A 410 9.04 20.63 -12.31
CA LEU A 410 8.79 22.05 -12.59
C LEU A 410 10.11 22.80 -12.40
N GLY A 411 10.63 23.41 -13.47
CA GLY A 411 11.84 24.22 -13.45
C GLY A 411 11.52 25.68 -13.73
N ALA A 412 11.94 26.58 -12.83
CA ALA A 412 11.79 28.03 -13.01
C ALA A 412 13.08 28.78 -12.63
N ASN A 413 13.34 29.89 -13.30
CA ASN A 413 14.39 30.83 -12.90
C ASN A 413 13.83 31.79 -11.85
N LEU A 414 14.61 32.06 -10.81
CA LEU A 414 14.25 33.00 -9.75
C LEU A 414 14.63 34.42 -10.17
N SER A 415 13.85 35.40 -9.71
CA SER A 415 14.12 36.84 -9.93
C SER A 415 15.49 37.27 -9.41
N SER A 416 16.01 36.57 -8.41
CA SER A 416 17.31 36.79 -7.78
C SER A 416 18.50 36.21 -8.56
N GLY A 417 18.29 35.57 -9.71
CA GLY A 417 19.35 34.93 -10.51
C GLY A 417 19.53 33.43 -10.25
N GLY A 418 18.81 32.89 -9.27
CA GLY A 418 18.79 31.47 -8.92
C GLY A 418 17.86 30.59 -9.77
N SER A 419 17.67 29.35 -9.34
CA SER A 419 16.74 28.41 -9.97
C SER A 419 15.98 27.59 -8.94
N PHE A 420 14.76 27.21 -9.30
CA PHE A 420 13.87 26.37 -8.52
C PHE A 420 13.47 25.12 -9.31
N TYR A 421 13.52 23.98 -8.64
CA TYR A 421 13.11 22.68 -9.16
C TYR A 421 12.13 22.04 -8.18
N ALA A 422 10.95 21.66 -8.67
CA ALA A 422 9.89 21.09 -7.86
C ALA A 422 9.44 19.73 -8.39
N VAL A 423 9.33 18.74 -7.51
CA VAL A 423 8.85 17.38 -7.82
C VAL A 423 7.84 16.96 -6.76
N ASN A 424 6.60 16.68 -7.16
CA ASN A 424 5.55 16.21 -6.25
C ASN A 424 5.43 17.09 -4.98
N THR A 425 5.22 18.38 -5.19
CA THR A 425 5.28 19.44 -4.17
C THR A 425 3.90 20.09 -3.95
N LEU A 426 3.75 20.94 -2.94
CA LEU A 426 2.48 21.56 -2.56
C LEU A 426 2.19 22.83 -3.37
N MET A 427 0.95 22.97 -3.85
CA MET A 427 0.39 24.17 -4.47
C MET A 427 -0.72 24.74 -3.62
N GLU A 428 -0.82 26.06 -3.60
CA GLU A 428 -1.99 26.76 -3.07
C GLU A 428 -2.98 27.05 -4.21
N ILE A 429 -4.23 26.67 -4.05
CA ILE A 429 -5.30 26.95 -5.00
C ILE A 429 -5.72 28.41 -4.90
N THR A 430 -5.54 29.17 -5.98
CA THR A 430 -5.91 30.60 -6.02
C THR A 430 -7.29 30.82 -6.62
N SER A 431 -7.75 29.90 -7.47
CA SER A 431 -9.12 29.86 -8.01
C SER A 431 -9.44 28.47 -8.58
N GLY A 432 -10.68 28.24 -9.05
CA GLY A 432 -11.07 26.97 -9.68
C GLY A 432 -10.29 26.59 -10.95
N THR A 433 -9.50 27.51 -11.51
CA THR A 433 -8.66 27.27 -12.70
C THR A 433 -7.20 27.68 -12.51
N SER A 434 -6.78 28.02 -11.29
CA SER A 434 -5.45 28.55 -11.05
C SER A 434 -4.92 28.16 -9.68
N ALA A 435 -3.63 27.92 -9.61
CA ALA A 435 -2.88 27.63 -8.40
C ALA A 435 -1.52 28.31 -8.45
N VAL A 436 -0.83 28.36 -7.32
CA VAL A 436 0.51 28.93 -7.20
C VAL A 436 1.40 28.02 -6.38
N TYR A 437 2.63 27.83 -6.84
CA TYR A 437 3.71 27.29 -6.01
C TYR A 437 4.42 28.44 -5.32
N ASN A 438 4.58 28.36 -4.00
CA ASN A 438 5.37 29.30 -3.23
C ASN A 438 6.64 28.60 -2.73
N VAL A 439 7.79 29.25 -2.89
CA VAL A 439 9.08 28.76 -2.40
C VAL A 439 9.77 29.87 -1.63
N THR A 440 10.41 29.51 -0.50
CA THR A 440 11.20 30.46 0.29
C THR A 440 12.66 30.10 0.16
N ASP A 441 13.50 31.03 -0.28
CA ASP A 441 14.95 30.84 -0.21
C ASP A 441 15.36 30.84 1.26
N ARG A 442 15.78 29.68 1.78
CA ARG A 442 16.12 29.51 3.20
C ARG A 442 17.41 30.20 3.64
N ILE A 443 18.10 30.85 2.71
CA ILE A 443 19.32 31.61 2.98
C ILE A 443 19.03 33.11 2.94
N SER A 444 18.33 33.60 1.91
CA SER A 444 17.99 35.03 1.81
C SER A 444 16.70 35.42 2.54
N GLY A 445 15.79 34.46 2.75
CA GLY A 445 14.42 34.68 3.23
C GLY A 445 13.46 35.22 2.16
N GLU A 446 13.91 35.39 0.92
CA GLU A 446 13.07 35.87 -0.19
C GLU A 446 12.03 34.80 -0.58
N GLN A 447 10.80 35.24 -0.82
CA GLN A 447 9.73 34.39 -1.33
C GLN A 447 9.59 34.56 -2.84
N HIS A 448 9.44 33.44 -3.54
CA HIS A 448 9.20 33.41 -4.97
C HIS A 448 7.96 32.57 -5.26
N SER A 449 7.28 32.89 -6.37
CA SER A 449 6.04 32.23 -6.77
C SER A 449 6.08 31.79 -8.23
N VAL A 450 5.45 30.65 -8.53
CA VAL A 450 5.26 30.14 -9.89
C VAL A 450 3.77 29.85 -10.11
N ASP A 451 3.16 30.54 -11.06
CA ASP A 451 1.75 30.36 -11.41
C ASP A 451 1.51 29.05 -12.18
N VAL A 452 0.38 28.41 -11.88
CA VAL A 452 -0.08 27.17 -12.52
C VAL A 452 -1.54 27.33 -12.93
N SER A 453 -1.85 27.00 -14.18
CA SER A 453 -3.21 26.93 -14.68
C SER A 453 -3.75 25.51 -14.55
N LEU A 454 -5.04 25.39 -14.20
CA LEU A 454 -5.73 24.12 -14.00
C LEU A 454 -6.86 23.99 -15.03
N ARG A 455 -6.92 22.83 -15.71
CA ARG A 455 -8.01 22.48 -16.64
C ARG A 455 -8.54 21.09 -16.32
N SER A 456 -9.82 21.01 -15.94
CA SER A 456 -10.54 19.74 -15.77
C SER A 456 -11.24 19.31 -17.06
N ASN A 457 -11.26 18.00 -17.33
CA ASN A 457 -12.07 17.36 -18.37
C ASN A 457 -12.79 16.13 -17.79
N GLY A 458 -13.64 16.35 -16.78
CA GLY A 458 -14.32 15.27 -16.06
C GLY A 458 -13.40 14.62 -15.03
N ARG A 459 -13.03 13.35 -15.21
CA ARG A 459 -12.19 12.59 -14.26
C ARG A 459 -10.69 12.96 -14.32
N ARG A 460 -10.30 13.78 -15.30
CA ARG A 460 -8.92 14.18 -15.54
C ARG A 460 -8.68 15.64 -15.19
N LEU A 461 -7.54 15.92 -14.56
CA LEU A 461 -7.07 17.27 -14.26
C LEU A 461 -5.73 17.52 -14.96
N THR A 462 -5.65 18.62 -15.69
CA THR A 462 -4.45 19.06 -16.39
C THR A 462 -3.85 20.27 -15.68
N TYR A 463 -2.54 20.22 -15.46
CA TYR A 463 -1.76 21.24 -14.77
C TYR A 463 -0.82 21.84 -15.80
N GLU A 464 -0.86 23.16 -15.97
CA GLU A 464 -0.11 23.86 -17.01
C GLU A 464 0.70 25.02 -16.43
N SER A 465 1.98 25.08 -16.77
CA SER A 465 2.86 26.23 -16.57
C SER A 465 3.57 26.58 -17.88
N SER A 466 4.46 27.58 -17.87
CA SER A 466 5.08 28.13 -19.08
C SER A 466 5.86 27.13 -19.95
N ASN A 467 6.31 26.01 -19.39
CA ASN A 467 7.06 24.96 -20.09
C ASN A 467 6.56 23.53 -19.79
N TYR A 468 5.39 23.39 -19.17
CA TYR A 468 4.92 22.11 -18.64
C TYR A 468 3.41 21.98 -18.77
N ALA A 469 2.94 20.84 -19.26
CA ALA A 469 1.55 20.43 -19.20
C ALA A 469 1.52 18.95 -18.82
N ARG A 470 0.64 18.54 -17.91
CA ARG A 470 0.45 17.13 -17.55
C ARG A 470 -0.97 16.87 -17.11
N THR A 471 -1.52 15.76 -17.61
CA THR A 471 -2.87 15.30 -17.27
C THR A 471 -2.81 14.07 -16.38
N VAL A 472 -3.61 14.06 -15.32
CA VAL A 472 -3.70 12.95 -14.36
C VAL A 472 -5.13 12.57 -14.05
N GLU A 473 -5.26 11.39 -13.47
CA GLU A 473 -6.45 10.97 -12.74
C GLU A 473 -6.07 10.79 -11.25
N HIS A 474 -7.07 10.66 -10.39
CA HIS A 474 -6.86 10.46 -8.96
C HIS A 474 -7.17 9.01 -8.59
N ALA A 475 -6.43 8.51 -7.60
CA ALA A 475 -6.61 7.18 -7.04
C ALA A 475 -6.57 7.22 -5.52
N ARG A 476 -7.27 6.28 -4.90
CA ARG A 476 -7.14 5.91 -3.48
C ARG A 476 -6.34 4.61 -3.41
N LEU A 477 -5.28 4.64 -2.61
CA LEU A 477 -4.44 3.47 -2.34
C LEU A 477 -5.06 2.61 -1.23
N TYR A 478 -4.58 1.37 -1.12
CA TYR A 478 -5.00 0.35 -0.16
C TYR A 478 -4.88 0.79 1.32
N ASP A 479 -3.97 1.70 1.64
CA ASP A 479 -3.77 2.22 2.99
C ASP A 479 -4.46 3.58 3.24
N GLY A 480 -5.31 4.01 2.32
CA GLY A 480 -6.05 5.27 2.42
C GLY A 480 -5.26 6.51 1.99
N ARG A 481 -3.99 6.38 1.59
CA ARG A 481 -3.29 7.47 0.89
C ARG A 481 -3.95 7.77 -0.44
N HIS A 482 -3.82 9.01 -0.89
CA HIS A 482 -4.29 9.44 -2.20
C HIS A 482 -3.10 9.48 -3.16
N ALA A 483 -3.33 9.18 -4.43
CA ALA A 483 -2.33 9.29 -5.47
C ALA A 483 -2.88 9.96 -6.72
N PHE A 484 -2.00 10.63 -7.47
CA PHE A 484 -2.23 10.95 -8.87
C PHE A 484 -1.68 9.82 -9.72
N VAL A 485 -2.40 9.43 -10.76
CA VAL A 485 -1.98 8.40 -11.71
C VAL A 485 -1.89 8.99 -13.12
N SER A 486 -0.87 8.60 -13.88
CA SER A 486 -0.61 9.17 -15.21
C SER A 486 -0.13 8.16 -16.27
N GLY A 487 -0.46 8.45 -17.53
CA GLY A 487 -0.04 7.75 -18.75
C GLY A 487 1.16 8.40 -19.45
N PHE A 488 1.75 7.75 -20.47
CA PHE A 488 2.97 8.28 -21.14
C PHE A 488 2.69 9.57 -21.92
N LEU A 489 1.48 9.69 -22.47
CA LEU A 489 1.03 10.79 -23.32
C LEU A 489 -0.17 11.48 -22.67
N ASP A 490 -0.21 12.82 -22.76
CA ASP A 490 -1.13 13.66 -22.00
C ASP A 490 -2.61 13.53 -22.42
N GLU A 491 -2.94 12.89 -23.56
CA GLU A 491 -4.32 12.91 -24.11
C GLU A 491 -4.86 11.59 -24.70
N SER A 492 -4.08 10.51 -24.79
CA SER A 492 -4.55 9.23 -25.36
C SER A 492 -5.08 8.26 -24.30
N GLU A 493 -5.87 7.26 -24.70
CA GLU A 493 -6.29 6.08 -23.89
C GLU A 493 -5.13 5.14 -23.50
N VAL A 494 -3.91 5.68 -23.33
CA VAL A 494 -2.75 4.89 -22.88
C VAL A 494 -3.00 4.52 -21.41
N PRO A 495 -2.79 3.25 -21.04
CA PRO A 495 -2.96 2.81 -19.66
C PRO A 495 -2.06 3.61 -18.71
N LEU A 496 -2.62 3.96 -17.56
CA LEU A 496 -1.90 4.55 -16.44
C LEU A 496 -0.77 3.61 -16.02
N TYR A 497 0.42 4.15 -15.79
CA TYR A 497 1.60 3.32 -15.49
C TYR A 497 2.47 3.87 -14.37
N THR A 498 2.24 5.11 -13.95
CA THR A 498 2.91 5.71 -12.80
C THR A 498 1.87 6.30 -11.87
N ALA A 499 2.15 6.21 -10.58
CA ALA A 499 1.43 6.87 -9.52
C ALA A 499 2.39 7.71 -8.67
N ARG A 500 1.86 8.76 -8.05
CA ARG A 500 2.56 9.54 -7.04
C ARG A 500 1.65 9.94 -5.90
N ILE A 501 2.18 9.97 -4.69
CA ILE A 501 1.41 10.37 -3.51
C ILE A 501 0.90 11.81 -3.67
N SER A 502 -0.40 11.97 -3.50
CA SER A 502 -1.13 13.23 -3.66
C SER A 502 -1.87 13.67 -2.39
N GLY A 503 -1.75 12.92 -1.31
CA GLY A 503 -2.46 13.19 -0.07
C GLY A 503 -2.35 12.02 0.92
N PHE A 504 -2.60 12.34 2.19
CA PHE A 504 -2.55 11.40 3.31
C PHE A 504 -3.90 11.38 4.05
N PRO A 505 -4.29 10.25 4.67
CA PRO A 505 -5.62 10.07 5.24
C PRO A 505 -5.90 10.91 6.50
N GLU A 506 -4.90 11.20 7.34
CA GLU A 506 -5.04 12.07 8.51
C GLU A 506 -3.73 12.81 8.80
N GLN A 507 -3.80 14.12 9.06
CA GLN A 507 -2.66 14.93 9.47
C GLN A 507 -2.68 15.11 10.99
N GLY A 508 -1.62 14.68 11.65
CA GLY A 508 -1.44 14.89 13.09
C GLY A 508 -0.82 16.25 13.40
N GLU A 509 -0.93 16.68 14.67
CA GLU A 509 -0.06 17.73 15.18
C GLU A 509 1.35 17.19 15.37
N TYR A 510 2.33 17.86 14.77
CA TYR A 510 3.73 17.47 14.82
C TYR A 510 4.54 18.44 15.66
N THR A 511 5.45 17.90 16.45
CA THR A 511 6.29 18.63 17.39
C THR A 511 7.77 18.40 17.09
N GLN A 512 8.64 19.19 17.72
CA GLN A 512 10.08 18.99 17.64
C GLN A 512 10.50 17.55 18.00
N ASN A 513 9.83 16.91 18.97
CA ASN A 513 10.15 15.54 19.40
C ASN A 513 10.02 14.51 18.28
N ASP A 514 9.14 14.75 17.30
CA ASP A 514 8.98 13.86 16.15
C ASP A 514 10.23 13.86 15.25
N TYR A 515 10.96 14.99 15.20
CA TYR A 515 12.19 15.12 14.43
C TYR A 515 13.44 14.62 15.18
N MET A 516 13.38 14.47 16.51
CA MET A 516 14.51 14.01 17.33
C MET A 516 14.71 12.48 17.23
N LYS A 517 14.96 12.01 16.00
CA LYS A 517 15.17 10.61 15.62
C LYS A 517 16.31 10.51 14.61
N THR A 518 16.88 9.31 14.47
CA THR A 518 17.79 9.03 13.36
C THR A 518 16.96 8.57 12.15
N PHE A 519 17.02 9.36 11.09
CA PHE A 519 16.37 9.08 9.82
C PHE A 519 17.39 8.65 8.77
N TYR A 520 16.95 7.79 7.85
CA TYR A 520 17.73 7.52 6.65
C TYR A 520 16.87 7.47 5.38
N VAL A 521 17.51 7.77 4.25
CA VAL A 521 16.90 7.65 2.91
C VAL A 521 17.42 6.39 2.25
N GLU A 522 16.50 5.52 1.85
CA GLU A 522 16.81 4.35 1.04
C GLU A 522 17.02 4.80 -0.42
N ASN A 523 18.18 4.49 -0.99
CA ASN A 523 18.45 4.78 -2.40
C ASN A 523 18.23 3.50 -3.22
N VAL A 524 17.17 3.51 -4.03
CA VAL A 524 16.79 2.42 -4.95
C VAL A 524 17.87 2.08 -5.99
N ARG A 525 18.88 2.95 -6.20
CA ARG A 525 20.04 2.72 -7.09
C ARG A 525 21.22 2.13 -6.32
N LEU A 526 21.10 0.84 -6.00
CA LEU A 526 21.88 0.09 -5.00
C LEU A 526 23.38 -0.07 -5.25
N ASN A 527 23.88 0.08 -6.48
CA ASN A 527 25.31 -0.15 -6.75
C ASN A 527 26.23 1.00 -6.26
N ASN A 528 25.74 1.86 -5.37
CA ASN A 528 26.48 2.98 -4.78
C ASN A 528 27.12 2.67 -3.42
N LYS A 529 27.45 1.42 -3.07
CA LYS A 529 28.01 1.07 -1.75
C LYS A 529 27.26 1.79 -0.61
N LEU A 530 25.93 1.64 -0.56
CA LEU A 530 25.15 2.12 0.58
C LEU A 530 25.31 3.64 0.83
N ARG A 531 25.25 4.46 -0.24
CA ARG A 531 25.10 5.91 -0.09
C ARG A 531 23.69 6.22 0.44
N HIS A 532 23.50 5.99 1.73
CA HIS A 532 22.33 6.46 2.46
C HIS A 532 22.54 7.93 2.81
N ALA A 533 21.46 8.69 2.72
CA ALA A 533 21.41 9.93 3.47
C ALA A 533 21.05 9.56 4.91
N VAL A 534 21.82 10.02 5.89
CA VAL A 534 21.48 9.90 7.32
C VAL A 534 21.31 11.31 7.87
N LEU A 535 20.23 11.50 8.61
CA LEU A 535 19.87 12.74 9.27
C LEU A 535 19.61 12.43 10.75
N GLU A 536 20.44 12.98 11.62
CA GLU A 536 20.31 12.77 13.07
C GLU A 536 20.54 14.10 13.82
N PRO A 537 19.47 14.80 14.21
CA PRO A 537 19.57 15.95 15.10
C PRO A 537 19.90 15.52 16.54
N GLN A 538 20.74 16.31 17.20
CA GLN A 538 21.16 16.14 18.59
C GLN A 538 20.57 17.25 19.47
N GLU A 539 20.34 16.96 20.75
CA GLU A 539 19.70 17.90 21.69
C GLU A 539 20.45 19.22 21.86
N ASP A 540 21.76 19.25 21.57
CA ASP A 540 22.60 20.44 21.67
C ASP A 540 22.62 21.32 20.41
N GLY A 541 21.73 21.05 19.43
CA GLY A 541 21.63 21.81 18.18
C GLY A 541 22.57 21.34 17.06
N ARG A 542 23.44 20.35 17.33
CA ARG A 542 24.24 19.68 16.30
C ARG A 542 23.40 18.69 15.51
N ALA A 543 23.80 18.44 14.26
CA ALA A 543 23.20 17.38 13.44
C ALA A 543 24.29 16.57 12.74
N ILE A 544 24.13 15.26 12.71
CA ILE A 544 24.88 14.39 11.81
C ILE A 544 24.11 14.36 10.49
N ILE A 545 24.76 14.85 9.43
CA ILE A 545 24.21 14.87 8.08
C ILE A 545 25.21 14.17 7.18
N TYR A 546 24.89 12.94 6.80
CA TYR A 546 25.69 12.19 5.84
C TYR A 546 24.88 12.05 4.56
N THR A 547 25.41 12.42 3.41
CA THR A 547 24.79 12.04 2.12
C THR A 547 25.87 11.51 1.20
N GLY A 548 26.07 10.20 1.21
CA GLY A 548 26.86 9.47 0.23
C GLY A 548 28.10 10.18 -0.31
N GLY A 549 29.01 10.63 0.55
CA GLY A 549 30.29 11.22 0.15
C GLY A 549 30.29 12.70 -0.30
N LEU A 550 29.18 13.43 -0.20
CA LEU A 550 29.14 14.89 -0.46
C LEU A 550 29.24 15.73 0.83
N PHE A 551 28.69 15.26 1.95
CA PHE A 551 28.68 16.00 3.23
C PHE A 551 29.35 15.19 4.35
N GLY A 552 30.15 15.89 5.16
CA GLY A 552 30.70 15.37 6.42
C GLY A 552 29.74 15.58 7.59
N PRO A 553 29.99 14.96 8.76
CA PRO A 553 29.05 14.88 9.88
C PRO A 553 28.78 16.22 10.63
N ASN A 554 29.20 17.35 10.06
CA ASN A 554 29.20 18.65 10.74
C ASN A 554 28.02 19.51 10.30
N GLY A 555 26.84 19.23 10.85
CA GLY A 555 25.64 20.03 10.65
C GLY A 555 25.16 20.77 11.90
N ARG A 556 24.23 21.70 11.70
CA ARG A 556 23.38 22.27 12.76
C ARG A 556 21.93 22.18 12.34
N TRP A 557 21.03 22.20 13.30
CA TRP A 557 19.60 22.29 13.04
C TRP A 557 18.95 23.41 13.82
N GLN A 558 17.78 23.85 13.36
CA GLN A 558 16.86 24.71 14.10
C GLN A 558 15.42 24.27 13.85
N TYR A 559 14.58 24.41 14.88
CA TYR A 559 13.14 24.18 14.77
C TYR A 559 12.44 25.50 14.43
N GLU A 560 11.59 25.47 13.42
CA GLU A 560 10.98 26.66 12.82
C GLU A 560 9.59 26.93 13.41
N ALA A 561 9.13 28.18 13.27
CA ALA A 561 7.81 28.60 13.76
C ALA A 561 6.64 27.88 13.06
N ASP A 562 6.85 27.36 11.86
CA ASP A 562 5.87 26.59 11.10
C ASP A 562 5.89 25.09 11.44
N ASN A 563 6.56 24.67 12.52
CA ASN A 563 6.76 23.27 12.91
C ASN A 563 7.55 22.42 11.90
N SER A 564 8.37 23.05 11.06
CA SER A 564 9.41 22.35 10.28
C SER A 564 10.76 22.35 11.01
N MET A 565 11.70 21.53 10.54
CA MET A 565 13.09 21.55 11.03
C MET A 565 14.05 21.81 9.88
N SER A 566 14.87 22.84 10.04
CA SER A 566 15.93 23.19 9.08
C SER A 566 17.28 22.66 9.54
N PHE A 567 18.08 22.20 8.58
CA PHE A 567 19.41 21.68 8.76
C PHE A 567 20.38 22.41 7.84
N ILE A 568 21.58 22.73 8.33
CA ILE A 568 22.62 23.40 7.55
C ILE A 568 23.93 22.61 7.53
N THR A 569 24.55 22.47 6.36
CA THR A 569 25.85 21.83 6.16
C THR A 569 26.64 22.45 4.99
N PRO A 570 27.99 22.49 5.03
CA PRO A 570 28.81 22.23 6.20
C PRO A 570 28.66 23.35 7.25
N CYS A 571 28.78 23.01 8.52
CA CYS A 571 28.70 23.98 9.61
C CYS A 571 29.78 23.72 10.67
N TYR A 572 30.70 24.69 10.79
CA TYR A 572 31.83 24.64 11.74
C TYR A 572 31.69 25.66 12.89
N ALA A 573 30.63 26.45 12.91
CA ALA A 573 30.31 27.35 14.01
C ALA A 573 29.46 26.66 15.09
N GLU A 574 29.24 27.32 16.23
CA GLU A 574 28.52 26.72 17.36
C GLU A 574 27.01 26.66 17.11
N THR A 575 26.45 27.61 16.37
CA THR A 575 25.01 27.71 16.17
C THR A 575 24.60 27.68 14.69
N TYR A 576 23.34 27.31 14.43
CA TYR A 576 22.74 27.37 13.09
C TYR A 576 22.83 28.78 12.50
N ALA A 577 22.47 29.82 13.28
CA ALA A 577 22.44 31.20 12.83
C ALA A 577 23.83 31.74 12.42
N GLU A 578 24.89 31.36 13.14
CA GLU A 578 26.26 31.69 12.77
C GLU A 578 26.66 31.06 11.44
N CYS A 579 26.30 29.79 11.22
CA CYS A 579 26.55 29.10 9.96
C CYS A 579 25.75 29.67 8.79
N LEU A 580 24.49 30.07 9.04
CA LEU A 580 23.67 30.74 8.03
C LEU A 580 24.31 32.06 7.59
N SER A 581 24.93 32.79 8.53
CA SER A 581 25.57 34.09 8.28
C SER A 581 27.00 33.97 7.73
N ALA A 582 27.63 32.80 7.79
CA ALA A 582 29.00 32.58 7.34
C ALA A 582 29.15 32.84 5.82
N ALA A 583 30.34 33.21 5.35
CA ALA A 583 30.60 33.31 3.91
C ALA A 583 30.85 31.91 3.30
N GLY A 584 30.46 31.69 2.05
CA GLY A 584 30.76 30.47 1.30
C GLY A 584 29.54 29.63 0.93
N GLU A 585 29.81 28.46 0.35
CA GLU A 585 28.83 27.50 -0.11
C GLU A 585 28.08 26.85 1.06
N LYS A 586 26.77 26.71 0.91
CA LYS A 586 25.88 26.18 1.96
C LYS A 586 24.79 25.32 1.37
N HIS A 587 24.41 24.32 2.15
CA HIS A 587 23.22 23.51 1.92
C HIS A 587 22.30 23.70 3.12
N VAL A 588 21.13 24.28 2.89
CA VAL A 588 20.06 24.37 3.88
C VAL A 588 18.94 23.43 3.46
N MET A 589 18.62 22.44 4.28
CA MET A 589 17.57 21.46 4.06
C MET A 589 16.48 21.66 5.12
N ASN A 590 15.29 22.05 4.71
CA ASN A 590 14.13 22.15 5.56
C ASN A 590 13.21 20.94 5.33
N PHE A 591 12.73 20.37 6.44
CA PHE A 591 11.81 19.24 6.42
C PHE A 591 10.54 19.62 7.18
N LYS A 592 9.41 19.60 6.48
CA LYS A 592 8.08 19.77 7.05
C LYS A 592 7.40 18.41 7.10
N LEU A 593 7.21 17.86 8.29
CA LEU A 593 6.52 16.59 8.50
C LEU A 593 5.06 16.71 8.04
N LEU A 594 4.63 15.76 7.21
CA LEU A 594 3.28 15.69 6.64
C LEU A 594 2.50 14.49 7.17
N TYR A 595 3.16 13.34 7.32
CA TYR A 595 2.52 12.09 7.75
C TYR A 595 3.51 11.16 8.46
N LYS A 596 3.04 10.45 9.49
CA LYS A 596 3.80 9.45 10.23
C LYS A 596 3.20 8.08 10.03
N GLN A 597 4.06 7.09 9.83
CA GLN A 597 3.72 5.67 9.84
C GLN A 597 4.84 4.89 10.53
N GLN A 598 4.66 3.58 10.70
CA GLN A 598 5.53 2.75 11.52
C GLN A 598 6.97 2.71 11.00
N GLU A 599 7.16 2.58 9.68
CA GLU A 599 8.47 2.38 9.06
C GLU A 599 9.27 3.67 8.91
N GLY A 600 8.59 4.82 8.95
CA GLY A 600 9.17 6.09 8.56
C GLY A 600 8.14 7.20 8.41
N TYR A 601 8.63 8.38 8.11
CA TYR A 601 7.85 9.60 8.05
C TYR A 601 7.95 10.25 6.67
N TRP A 602 6.87 10.91 6.26
CA TRP A 602 6.78 11.67 5.02
C TRP A 602 7.01 13.14 5.29
N PHE A 603 7.97 13.72 4.59
CA PHE A 603 8.33 15.12 4.70
C PHE A 603 8.17 15.81 3.36
N MET A 604 7.64 17.03 3.38
CA MET A 604 7.97 17.98 2.33
C MET A 604 9.39 18.48 2.59
N ARG A 605 10.32 18.18 1.69
CA ARG A 605 11.72 18.57 1.77
C ARG A 605 11.98 19.74 0.84
N GLU A 606 12.53 20.82 1.38
CA GLU A 606 13.10 21.92 0.62
C GLU A 606 14.61 21.94 0.82
N HIS A 607 15.39 22.00 -0.25
CA HIS A 607 16.84 22.07 -0.21
C HIS A 607 17.33 23.26 -1.02
N THR A 608 17.83 24.26 -0.30
CA THR A 608 18.52 25.41 -0.87
C THR A 608 20.02 25.13 -0.92
N HIS A 609 20.57 25.04 -2.13
CA HIS A 609 22.01 24.98 -2.39
C HIS A 609 22.50 26.35 -2.86
N TYR A 610 23.20 27.07 -1.98
CA TYR A 610 23.79 28.36 -2.30
C TYR A 610 25.25 28.18 -2.68
N ARG A 611 25.58 28.54 -3.92
CA ARG A 611 26.90 28.33 -4.52
C ARG A 611 27.20 29.41 -5.53
N GLN A 612 28.48 29.51 -5.91
CA GLN A 612 28.85 30.28 -7.08
C GLN A 612 28.44 29.54 -8.36
N ASP A 613 27.83 30.26 -9.28
CA ASP A 613 27.56 29.78 -10.63
C ASP A 613 28.80 29.93 -11.55
N SER A 614 28.63 29.64 -12.84
CA SER A 614 29.71 29.75 -13.83
C SER A 614 30.20 31.18 -14.06
N ASN A 615 29.45 32.19 -13.62
CA ASN A 615 29.79 33.61 -13.72
C ASN A 615 30.43 34.15 -12.42
N ASN A 616 30.70 33.28 -11.44
CA ASN A 616 31.14 33.61 -10.08
C ASN A 616 30.12 34.40 -9.26
N GLU A 617 28.85 34.43 -9.68
CA GLU A 617 27.76 35.06 -8.92
C GLU A 617 27.20 34.05 -7.92
N TRP A 618 26.88 34.52 -6.72
CA TRP A 618 26.34 33.68 -5.66
C TRP A 618 24.83 33.59 -5.80
N ASN A 619 24.33 32.40 -6.14
CA ASN A 619 22.93 32.18 -6.44
C ASN A 619 22.42 30.92 -5.72
N SER A 620 21.12 30.92 -5.39
CA SER A 620 20.44 29.78 -4.79
C SER A 620 19.86 28.84 -5.84
N ARG A 621 20.09 27.54 -5.64
CA ARG A 621 19.39 26.47 -6.35
C ARG A 621 18.50 25.73 -5.35
N ILE A 622 17.19 25.87 -5.51
CA ILE A 622 16.22 25.31 -4.58
C ILE A 622 15.59 24.05 -5.19
N TYR A 623 15.55 22.97 -4.44
CA TYR A 623 14.84 21.74 -4.78
C TYR A 623 13.74 21.49 -3.77
N HIS A 624 12.51 21.25 -4.22
CA HIS A 624 11.38 21.00 -3.35
C HIS A 624 10.69 19.70 -3.75
N ASN A 625 10.67 18.73 -2.84
CA ASN A 625 10.13 17.41 -3.12
C ASN A 625 9.50 16.74 -1.91
N LEU A 626 8.48 15.91 -2.14
CA LEU A 626 8.04 14.93 -1.16
C LEU A 626 9.17 13.92 -0.95
N GLN A 627 9.43 13.54 0.30
CA GLN A 627 10.44 12.54 0.64
C GLN A 627 9.95 11.68 1.80
N PHE A 628 9.98 10.37 1.59
CA PHE A 628 9.90 9.42 2.68
C PHE A 628 11.28 9.24 3.31
N MET A 629 11.35 9.28 4.64
CA MET A 629 12.56 8.94 5.39
C MET A 629 12.22 7.85 6.41
N ARG A 630 12.98 6.76 6.37
CA ARG A 630 12.81 5.62 7.27
C ARG A 630 13.36 5.92 8.66
N LEU A 631 12.72 5.36 9.68
CA LEU A 631 13.21 5.40 11.06
C LEU A 631 14.29 4.34 11.28
N CYS A 632 15.30 4.70 12.07
CA CYS A 632 16.33 3.77 12.50
C CYS A 632 16.07 3.23 13.90
N ASP A 633 15.40 2.08 14.01
CA ASP A 633 15.10 1.41 15.29
C ASP A 633 16.22 0.42 15.70
N GLY A 634 17.46 0.90 15.78
CA GLY A 634 18.62 0.09 16.17
C GLY A 634 19.95 0.59 15.62
N VAL A 635 20.79 -0.32 15.12
CA VAL A 635 22.08 0.02 14.50
C VAL A 635 21.85 0.30 13.01
N CYS A 636 21.85 1.58 12.64
CA CYS A 636 22.04 1.96 11.24
C CYS A 636 23.46 1.58 10.84
N TYR A 637 23.62 0.59 9.96
CA TYR A 637 24.93 0.25 9.41
C TYR A 637 25.38 1.36 8.46
N TYR A 638 26.14 2.31 8.98
CA TYR A 638 26.90 3.27 8.18
C TYR A 638 28.18 2.58 7.70
N THR A 639 28.20 2.09 6.47
CA THR A 639 29.50 1.78 5.86
C THR A 639 30.06 3.08 5.31
N SER A 640 30.89 3.77 6.08
CA SER A 640 31.91 4.62 5.47
C SER A 640 32.79 3.69 4.63
N ASN A 641 32.96 4.00 3.35
CA ASN A 641 34.02 3.35 2.56
C ASN A 641 35.35 3.35 3.30
#